data_AF-A0A9Q2NWE2-F1
#
_entry.id   AF-A0A9Q2NWE2-F1
#
_cell.length_a   1.000
_cell.length_b   1.000
_cell.length_c   1.000
_cell.angle_alpha   90.00
_cell.angle_beta   90.00
_cell.angle_gamma   90.00
#
_symmetry.space_group_name_H-M   'P 1'
#
loop_
_entity.id
_entity.type
_entity.pdbx_description
1 polymer ?
#
loop_
_entity_poly.entity_id
_entity_poly.type
_entity_poly.pdbx_seq_one_letter_code
_entity_poly.pdbx_strand_id
1 'polypeptide(L)'
;MSLLRITVTNTSPEGGTFLTPFWFGLHNGAFDLGDVGDAASPGLEALAEDGSFDAIAAELTGADGGAMGGAVFGGAGPIATGEMATTLLDVDGMSLPYISLAAMILPSNDAFIGTLDAVELFGEDGGFIGPVTLTFDGTDVYDAGTEVNTELDAAFINQTAPNTGETEGGVIALHPGFNGSEGNPDGEGDQVILGGTNAFGEPIDALAADFTIDGAQIAQITIEEVVELRVTVTNTSVEGGTFLTPFWFGLHDEGFDLGNRGEAASAGLEALAEDGSFDAIAAELLAGDPDGVGGAILGARGPIATGETASTTILASTATPFISLAAMLLPSNDAFIGTLNPINLFDENGDYLGDQVLTFDGSRVYDAGTEVNTELDAAFINQTAPNTGETEGGVITLHPGFNGSEGNPDGEGDQVILGGSNAFGVPIDPTAADFTREGAQIARISIEEVNLRLGSGEDEVFGVSDFASAARIAGAGGTDVVDASGTSFDAVEISRIDGGFSIATEGGSALHISGIEEIRFDDATLSVQSGGAVQTIGLFYETLLGRDGDVAGLSFWSALGAGDFGLGNVADFILASDEFAASNGTLAGTDDFLDFIYQSALGREADAEGRAFWEDALDSGAVDRGEVALGFATADETLDRFADTIDDGFILFG
;
A
#
# COMPACT_ATOMS: atom_id res chain seq x y z
N MET A 1 -3.32 24.40 -0.53
CA MET A 1 -3.33 22.98 -0.86
C MET A 1 -2.85 22.27 0.37
N SER A 2 -3.70 21.41 0.91
CA SER A 2 -3.44 20.54 2.05
C SER A 2 -3.88 19.15 1.64
N LEU A 3 -2.98 18.17 1.81
CA LEU A 3 -3.30 16.78 1.56
C LEU A 3 -3.99 16.22 2.79
N LEU A 4 -5.30 15.99 2.69
CA LEU A 4 -6.10 15.42 3.76
C LEU A 4 -6.23 13.90 3.59
N ARG A 5 -6.11 13.17 4.70
CA ARG A 5 -6.55 11.79 4.83
C ARG A 5 -7.88 11.76 5.58
N ILE A 6 -8.90 11.16 4.97
CA ILE A 6 -10.17 10.83 5.65
C ILE A 6 -10.16 9.33 5.92
N THR A 7 -10.14 8.96 7.19
CA THR A 7 -10.24 7.58 7.65
C THR A 7 -11.61 7.35 8.27
N VAL A 8 -12.32 6.34 7.80
CA VAL A 8 -13.61 5.90 8.34
C VAL A 8 -13.43 4.53 8.96
N THR A 9 -13.73 4.40 10.23
CA THR A 9 -13.78 3.12 10.94
C THR A 9 -15.23 2.82 11.30
N ASN A 10 -15.77 1.71 10.81
CA ASN A 10 -17.02 1.19 11.34
C ASN A 10 -16.73 0.56 12.70
N THR A 11 -17.16 1.22 13.77
CA THR A 11 -16.87 0.82 15.15
C THR A 11 -17.92 -0.12 15.72
N SER A 12 -18.91 -0.49 14.92
CA SER A 12 -19.91 -1.50 15.28
C SER A 12 -19.21 -2.82 15.65
N PRO A 13 -19.63 -3.50 16.73
CA PRO A 13 -19.07 -4.80 17.09
C PRO A 13 -19.31 -5.86 16.00
N GLU A 14 -18.59 -6.98 16.07
CA GLU A 14 -18.82 -8.14 15.19
C GLU A 14 -20.30 -8.56 15.24
N GLY A 15 -20.92 -8.67 14.06
CA GLY A 15 -22.37 -8.94 13.92
C GLY A 15 -23.26 -7.69 14.03
N GLY A 16 -22.68 -6.49 14.15
CA GLY A 16 -23.37 -5.20 14.10
C GLY A 16 -23.75 -4.77 12.68
N THR A 17 -24.02 -3.47 12.52
CA THR A 17 -24.46 -2.89 11.25
C THR A 17 -23.28 -2.54 10.32
N PHE A 18 -23.51 -2.65 9.02
CA PHE A 18 -22.57 -2.17 7.99
C PHE A 18 -22.87 -0.70 7.67
N LEU A 19 -21.97 -0.04 6.97
CA LEU A 19 -22.20 1.30 6.42
C LEU A 19 -22.10 1.24 4.90
N THR A 20 -22.93 1.99 4.17
CA THR A 20 -22.63 2.29 2.76
C THR A 20 -21.28 3.00 2.65
N PRO A 21 -20.69 3.11 1.43
CA PRO A 21 -19.56 4.02 1.23
C PRO A 21 -19.86 5.38 1.88
N PHE A 22 -18.92 5.86 2.68
CA PHE A 22 -19.14 7.04 3.50
C PHE A 22 -18.95 8.28 2.62
N TRP A 23 -20.04 8.94 2.26
CA TRP A 23 -20.01 10.10 1.40
C TRP A 23 -19.41 11.32 2.11
N PHE A 24 -18.66 12.13 1.37
CA PHE A 24 -18.18 13.43 1.82
C PHE A 24 -18.36 14.49 0.71
N GLY A 25 -18.56 15.73 1.15
CA GLY A 25 -18.58 16.91 0.29
C GLY A 25 -17.80 18.06 0.93
N LEU A 26 -16.77 18.56 0.26
CA LEU A 26 -16.00 19.74 0.61
C LEU A 26 -16.57 20.97 -0.12
N HIS A 27 -16.86 22.05 0.61
CA HIS A 27 -17.56 23.22 0.07
C HIS A 27 -17.23 24.53 0.80
N ASN A 28 -17.66 25.63 0.20
CA ASN A 28 -17.50 27.00 0.73
C ASN A 28 -18.46 27.39 1.88
N GLY A 29 -19.17 26.43 2.45
CA GLY A 29 -20.21 26.65 3.48
C GLY A 29 -21.62 26.96 2.95
N ALA A 30 -21.87 26.92 1.63
CA ALA A 30 -23.21 27.12 1.05
C ALA A 30 -24.10 25.87 1.01
N PHE A 31 -23.52 24.69 1.24
CA PHE A 31 -24.23 23.42 1.34
C PHE A 31 -24.45 23.04 2.81
N ASP A 32 -25.53 22.32 3.06
CA ASP A 32 -25.95 21.84 4.36
C ASP A 32 -26.65 20.49 4.17
N LEU A 33 -26.40 19.52 5.05
CA LEU A 33 -26.93 18.16 4.89
C LEU A 33 -28.42 18.11 5.23
N GLY A 34 -28.83 18.80 6.29
CA GLY A 34 -30.24 18.95 6.68
C GLY A 34 -30.42 19.17 8.18
N ASP A 35 -31.64 19.53 8.57
CA ASP A 35 -32.01 19.83 9.96
C ASP A 35 -33.04 18.82 10.50
N VAL A 36 -32.89 18.43 11.78
CA VAL A 36 -33.93 17.65 12.47
C VAL A 36 -35.24 18.43 12.48
N GLY A 37 -36.31 17.78 11.99
CA GLY A 37 -37.64 18.37 11.88
C GLY A 37 -37.96 18.96 10.51
N ASP A 38 -37.00 19.00 9.58
CA ASP A 38 -37.21 19.33 8.18
C ASP A 38 -37.24 18.06 7.31
N ALA A 39 -37.80 18.17 6.11
CA ALA A 39 -37.83 17.05 5.17
C ALA A 39 -36.44 16.84 4.55
N ALA A 40 -36.02 15.59 4.37
CA ALA A 40 -34.80 15.24 3.66
C ALA A 40 -34.80 15.82 2.22
N SER A 41 -33.62 16.22 1.74
CA SER A 41 -33.45 16.57 0.33
C SER A 41 -33.56 15.31 -0.54
N PRO A 42 -33.89 15.42 -1.84
CA PRO A 42 -33.83 14.29 -2.76
C PRO A 42 -32.45 13.59 -2.78
N GLY A 43 -31.37 14.33 -2.55
CA GLY A 43 -30.03 13.78 -2.39
C GLY A 43 -29.87 12.93 -1.13
N LEU A 44 -30.31 13.44 0.02
CA LEU A 44 -30.24 12.71 1.29
C LEU A 44 -31.18 11.50 1.29
N GLU A 45 -32.38 11.62 0.71
CA GLU A 45 -33.33 10.50 0.48
C GLU A 45 -32.64 9.35 -0.27
N ALA A 46 -32.06 9.63 -1.45
CA ALA A 46 -31.39 8.60 -2.23
C ALA A 46 -30.16 7.98 -1.53
N LEU A 47 -29.44 8.77 -0.73
CA LEU A 47 -28.31 8.28 0.05
C LEU A 47 -28.79 7.37 1.18
N ALA A 48 -29.79 7.79 1.94
CA ALA A 48 -30.32 7.07 3.09
C ALA A 48 -31.07 5.80 2.68
N GLU A 49 -31.70 5.77 1.49
CA GLU A 49 -32.49 4.63 1.03
C GLU A 49 -31.70 3.58 0.24
N ASP A 50 -30.76 4.03 -0.60
CA ASP A 50 -30.10 3.13 -1.56
C ASP A 50 -28.57 3.21 -1.49
N GLY A 51 -28.01 4.06 -0.62
CA GLY A 51 -26.58 4.35 -0.60
C GLY A 51 -26.09 5.12 -1.82
N SER A 52 -27.00 5.70 -2.61
CA SER A 52 -26.66 6.42 -3.83
C SER A 52 -26.31 7.87 -3.54
N PHE A 53 -25.07 8.25 -3.84
CA PHE A 53 -24.59 9.63 -3.62
C PHE A 53 -24.61 10.51 -4.88
N ASP A 54 -25.13 10.04 -6.01
CA ASP A 54 -25.17 10.82 -7.25
C ASP A 54 -26.04 12.08 -7.11
N ALA A 55 -27.20 11.94 -6.48
CA ALA A 55 -28.15 13.03 -6.30
C ALA A 55 -27.62 14.09 -5.33
N ILE A 56 -27.05 13.67 -4.20
CA ILE A 56 -26.48 14.61 -3.22
C ILE A 56 -25.21 15.29 -3.75
N ALA A 57 -24.40 14.62 -4.57
CA ALA A 57 -23.28 15.25 -5.27
C ALA A 57 -23.74 16.34 -6.26
N ALA A 58 -24.87 16.12 -6.94
CA ALA A 58 -25.49 17.14 -7.80
C ALA A 58 -26.05 18.33 -6.99
N GLU A 59 -26.57 18.08 -5.78
CA GLU A 59 -27.01 19.14 -4.87
C GLU A 59 -25.83 19.96 -4.34
N LEU A 60 -24.75 19.30 -3.92
CA LEU A 60 -23.50 19.90 -3.49
C LEU A 60 -22.94 20.85 -4.56
N THR A 61 -22.75 20.35 -5.79
CA THR A 61 -22.26 21.15 -6.92
C THR A 61 -23.24 22.25 -7.34
N GLY A 62 -24.54 22.04 -7.12
CA GLY A 62 -25.57 23.06 -7.32
C GLY A 62 -25.49 24.21 -6.31
N ALA A 63 -25.13 23.91 -5.06
CA ALA A 63 -24.91 24.89 -3.99
C ALA A 63 -23.57 25.61 -4.14
N ASP A 64 -22.52 24.86 -4.51
CA ASP A 64 -21.17 25.36 -4.73
C ASP A 64 -20.53 24.70 -5.97
N GLY A 65 -20.44 25.45 -7.06
CA GLY A 65 -19.87 24.96 -8.31
C GLY A 65 -18.36 24.70 -8.27
N GLY A 66 -17.68 25.07 -7.18
CA GLY A 66 -16.28 24.71 -6.92
C GLY A 66 -16.11 23.56 -5.93
N ALA A 67 -17.20 22.97 -5.42
CA ALA A 67 -17.14 21.90 -4.44
C ALA A 67 -16.45 20.65 -4.98
N MET A 68 -15.86 19.89 -4.06
CA MET A 68 -15.29 18.57 -4.30
C MET A 68 -16.08 17.55 -3.50
N GLY A 69 -16.38 16.38 -4.06
CA GLY A 69 -17.14 15.35 -3.35
C GLY A 69 -16.73 13.96 -3.79
N GLY A 70 -17.01 12.98 -2.93
CA GLY A 70 -16.67 11.58 -3.16
C GLY A 70 -17.19 10.70 -2.04
N ALA A 71 -16.68 9.47 -1.94
CA ALA A 71 -16.97 8.58 -0.83
C ALA A 71 -15.75 7.76 -0.42
N VAL A 72 -15.71 7.34 0.84
CA VAL A 72 -14.76 6.37 1.37
C VAL A 72 -15.38 4.99 1.25
N PHE A 73 -14.76 4.10 0.47
CA PHE A 73 -15.28 2.76 0.19
C PHE A 73 -14.60 1.70 1.06
N GLY A 74 -15.38 0.76 1.59
CA GLY A 74 -14.84 -0.48 2.13
C GLY A 74 -14.37 -1.40 1.01
N GLY A 75 -13.61 -2.45 1.35
CA GLY A 75 -13.01 -3.38 0.39
C GLY A 75 -14.03 -4.11 -0.49
N ALA A 76 -15.27 -4.27 -0.02
CA ALA A 76 -16.39 -4.85 -0.78
C ALA A 76 -17.40 -3.80 -1.28
N GLY A 77 -17.08 -2.51 -1.20
CA GLY A 77 -18.00 -1.40 -1.41
C GLY A 77 -18.48 -0.83 -0.07
N PRO A 78 -19.45 -1.47 0.62
CA PRO A 78 -19.80 -1.12 1.99
C PRO A 78 -18.66 -1.34 2.98
N ILE A 79 -18.67 -0.59 4.08
CA ILE A 79 -17.71 -0.68 5.18
C ILE A 79 -18.26 -1.64 6.24
N ALA A 80 -17.67 -2.83 6.33
CA ALA A 80 -18.07 -3.90 7.24
C ALA A 80 -17.77 -3.55 8.71
N THR A 81 -18.36 -4.28 9.66
CA THR A 81 -18.11 -4.10 11.10
C THR A 81 -16.63 -4.24 11.44
N GLY A 82 -16.04 -3.28 12.14
CA GLY A 82 -14.62 -3.26 12.48
C GLY A 82 -13.68 -2.90 11.32
N GLU A 83 -14.21 -2.69 10.11
CA GLU A 83 -13.41 -2.30 8.95
C GLU A 83 -12.97 -0.84 9.05
N MET A 84 -11.74 -0.57 8.60
CA MET A 84 -11.20 0.76 8.42
C MET A 84 -10.95 1.00 6.92
N ALA A 85 -11.47 2.10 6.40
CA ALA A 85 -11.30 2.54 5.02
C ALA A 85 -10.77 3.97 4.99
N THR A 86 -10.02 4.33 3.94
CA THR A 86 -9.31 5.62 3.85
C THR A 86 -9.35 6.17 2.44
N THR A 87 -9.37 7.49 2.31
CA THR A 87 -9.11 8.21 1.04
C THR A 87 -8.20 9.41 1.25
N LEU A 88 -7.51 9.84 0.19
CA LEU A 88 -6.64 11.01 0.16
C LEU A 88 -7.21 12.09 -0.75
N LEU A 89 -7.15 13.35 -0.32
CA LEU A 89 -7.71 14.49 -1.04
C LEU A 89 -6.73 15.67 -0.98
N ASP A 90 -6.40 16.26 -2.13
CA ASP A 90 -5.67 17.53 -2.17
C ASP A 90 -6.66 18.71 -2.21
N VAL A 91 -6.70 19.50 -1.13
CA VAL A 91 -7.78 20.47 -0.88
C VAL A 91 -7.23 21.90 -0.85
N ASP A 92 -7.90 22.81 -1.57
CA ASP A 92 -7.69 24.25 -1.39
C ASP A 92 -8.55 24.78 -0.22
N GLY A 93 -7.97 24.79 0.98
CA GLY A 93 -8.64 25.24 2.21
C GLY A 93 -9.19 26.67 2.17
N MET A 94 -8.66 27.54 1.29
CA MET A 94 -9.22 28.88 1.08
C MET A 94 -10.58 28.84 0.35
N SER A 95 -10.75 27.89 -0.56
CA SER A 95 -11.94 27.76 -1.40
C SER A 95 -12.98 26.82 -0.78
N LEU A 96 -12.53 25.77 -0.09
CA LEU A 96 -13.36 24.71 0.47
C LEU A 96 -13.14 24.50 1.98
N PRO A 97 -13.43 25.50 2.82
CA PRO A 97 -13.16 25.44 4.26
C PRO A 97 -14.04 24.47 5.06
N TYR A 98 -15.12 23.91 4.49
CA TYR A 98 -16.06 23.06 5.19
C TYR A 98 -16.21 21.68 4.55
N ILE A 99 -16.57 20.68 5.36
CA ILE A 99 -16.94 19.34 4.93
C ILE A 99 -18.32 18.94 5.48
N SER A 100 -19.11 18.26 4.66
CA SER A 100 -20.32 17.53 5.05
C SER A 100 -20.15 16.04 4.78
N LEU A 101 -20.74 15.19 5.61
CA LEU A 101 -20.44 13.76 5.73
C LEU A 101 -21.73 12.96 5.98
N ALA A 102 -21.94 11.84 5.28
CA ALA A 102 -23.09 10.96 5.53
C ALA A 102 -22.87 9.51 5.08
N ALA A 103 -23.51 8.56 5.76
CA ALA A 103 -23.61 7.17 5.33
C ALA A 103 -24.93 6.55 5.78
N MET A 104 -25.51 5.69 4.95
CA MET A 104 -26.65 4.85 5.33
C MET A 104 -26.18 3.71 6.22
N ILE A 105 -26.99 3.37 7.23
CA ILE A 105 -26.82 2.17 8.04
C ILE A 105 -27.37 0.98 7.27
N LEU A 106 -26.56 -0.06 7.10
CA LEU A 106 -26.98 -1.28 6.43
C LEU A 106 -27.23 -2.41 7.42
N PRO A 107 -28.37 -3.12 7.30
CA PRO A 107 -29.51 -2.83 6.43
C PRO A 107 -30.53 -1.88 7.09
N SER A 108 -31.19 -1.04 6.30
CA SER A 108 -32.32 -0.21 6.75
C SER A 108 -33.21 0.20 5.58
N ASN A 109 -34.33 0.86 5.90
CA ASN A 109 -35.12 1.61 4.93
C ASN A 109 -34.41 2.92 4.61
N ASP A 110 -34.27 3.80 5.61
CA ASP A 110 -33.74 5.16 5.44
C ASP A 110 -32.97 5.65 6.69
N ALA A 111 -32.38 4.71 7.44
CA ALA A 111 -31.54 5.02 8.59
C ALA A 111 -30.15 5.48 8.14
N PHE A 112 -29.66 6.58 8.68
CA PHE A 112 -28.35 7.13 8.32
C PHE A 112 -27.65 7.79 9.51
N ILE A 113 -26.34 7.98 9.36
CA ILE A 113 -25.52 8.84 10.21
C ILE A 113 -24.89 9.93 9.35
N GLY A 114 -24.65 11.11 9.92
CA GLY A 114 -24.02 12.20 9.17
C GLY A 114 -23.91 13.50 9.94
N THR A 115 -23.12 14.43 9.39
CA THR A 115 -22.98 15.78 9.92
C THR A 115 -24.12 16.63 9.39
N LEU A 116 -25.18 16.76 10.19
CA LEU A 116 -26.33 17.59 9.83
C LEU A 116 -25.91 19.03 9.50
N ASP A 117 -25.09 19.63 10.37
CA ASP A 117 -24.37 20.87 10.10
C ASP A 117 -23.00 20.59 9.47
N ALA A 118 -22.53 21.48 8.58
CA ALA A 118 -21.18 21.40 8.03
C ALA A 118 -20.08 21.59 9.08
N VAL A 119 -18.98 20.86 8.93
CA VAL A 119 -17.81 20.90 9.81
C VAL A 119 -16.71 21.78 9.20
N GLU A 120 -16.23 22.77 9.95
CA GLU A 120 -15.12 23.64 9.53
C GLU A 120 -13.79 22.89 9.65
N LEU A 121 -13.05 22.82 8.54
CA LEU A 121 -11.73 22.17 8.46
C LEU A 121 -10.58 23.19 8.31
N PHE A 122 -10.86 24.38 7.79
CA PHE A 122 -9.83 25.37 7.47
C PHE A 122 -10.19 26.75 8.03
N GLY A 123 -9.16 27.48 8.46
CA GLY A 123 -9.30 28.84 8.97
C GLY A 123 -9.46 29.88 7.86
N GLU A 124 -9.62 31.15 8.24
CA GLU A 124 -9.76 32.26 7.28
C GLU A 124 -8.54 32.46 6.36
N ASP A 125 -7.38 31.91 6.74
CA ASP A 125 -6.14 31.91 5.94
C ASP A 125 -5.95 30.64 5.10
N GLY A 126 -6.91 29.72 5.14
CA GLY A 126 -6.92 28.45 4.42
C GLY A 126 -6.01 27.39 5.01
N GLY A 127 -5.43 27.63 6.19
CA GLY A 127 -4.67 26.61 6.93
C GLY A 127 -5.59 25.61 7.61
N PHE A 128 -5.20 24.34 7.59
CA PHE A 128 -5.94 23.29 8.29
C PHE A 128 -5.92 23.55 9.80
N ILE A 129 -7.08 23.57 10.45
CA ILE A 129 -7.18 24.00 11.87
C ILE A 129 -6.95 22.87 12.88
N GLY A 130 -6.72 21.66 12.39
CA GLY A 130 -6.27 20.53 13.19
C GLY A 130 -7.02 19.23 12.87
N PRO A 131 -6.49 18.09 13.34
CA PRO A 131 -7.15 16.82 13.13
C PRO A 131 -8.56 16.86 13.72
N VAL A 132 -9.53 16.37 12.95
CA VAL A 132 -10.93 16.30 13.33
C VAL A 132 -11.28 14.84 13.57
N THR A 133 -11.80 14.53 14.76
CA THR A 133 -12.37 13.22 15.06
C THR A 133 -13.86 13.38 15.33
N LEU A 134 -14.68 12.73 14.50
CA LEU A 134 -16.13 12.63 14.67
C LEU A 134 -16.46 11.21 15.10
N THR A 135 -17.23 11.08 16.17
CA THR A 135 -17.74 9.79 16.63
C THR A 135 -19.25 9.81 16.46
N PHE A 136 -19.77 8.77 15.82
CA PHE A 136 -21.19 8.50 15.68
C PHE A 136 -21.53 7.32 16.56
N ASP A 137 -22.43 7.55 17.51
CA ASP A 137 -22.97 6.52 18.38
C ASP A 137 -24.45 6.29 18.08
N GLY A 138 -25.07 5.39 18.85
CA GLY A 138 -26.49 5.07 18.71
C GLY A 138 -27.45 6.26 18.77
N THR A 139 -27.04 7.37 19.39
CA THR A 139 -27.80 8.61 19.50
C THR A 139 -27.67 9.54 18.29
N ASP A 140 -26.80 9.18 17.34
CA ASP A 140 -26.58 9.90 16.09
C ASP A 140 -27.20 9.19 14.87
N VAL A 141 -28.00 8.15 15.09
CA VAL A 141 -28.72 7.44 14.03
C VAL A 141 -30.03 8.14 13.73
N TYR A 142 -30.11 8.72 12.55
CA TYR A 142 -31.28 9.44 12.06
C TYR A 142 -32.11 8.59 11.11
N ASP A 143 -33.41 8.85 11.13
CA ASP A 143 -34.41 8.43 10.16
C ASP A 143 -34.61 9.62 9.21
N ALA A 144 -34.47 9.42 7.90
CA ALA A 144 -34.65 10.48 6.90
C ALA A 144 -36.12 10.95 6.80
N GLY A 145 -37.06 10.11 7.25
CA GLY A 145 -38.49 10.34 7.23
C GLY A 145 -39.09 10.16 5.83
N THR A 146 -38.45 9.37 4.97
CA THR A 146 -38.87 9.20 3.57
C THR A 146 -39.56 7.85 3.39
N GLU A 147 -39.12 6.80 4.08
CA GLU A 147 -39.76 5.48 4.14
C GLU A 147 -40.25 5.12 5.54
N VAL A 148 -41.30 4.30 5.62
CA VAL A 148 -41.76 3.75 6.89
C VAL A 148 -40.66 2.85 7.45
N ASN A 149 -40.30 3.04 8.72
CA ASN A 149 -39.41 2.16 9.48
C ASN A 149 -39.98 0.73 9.64
N THR A 150 -39.82 -0.11 8.64
CA THR A 150 -40.26 -1.52 8.62
C THR A 150 -39.18 -2.39 8.03
N GLU A 151 -38.97 -3.59 8.57
CA GLU A 151 -37.95 -4.51 8.06
C GLU A 151 -38.35 -5.21 6.73
N LEU A 152 -39.31 -4.65 6.01
CA LEU A 152 -39.77 -5.08 4.69
C LEU A 152 -39.26 -4.10 3.64
N ASP A 153 -38.83 -4.65 2.51
CA ASP A 153 -38.22 -3.89 1.40
C ASP A 153 -37.03 -3.00 1.83
N ALA A 154 -36.37 -3.35 2.93
CA ALA A 154 -35.15 -2.70 3.40
C ALA A 154 -33.96 -3.05 2.48
N ALA A 155 -33.14 -2.04 2.17
CA ALA A 155 -31.98 -2.21 1.30
C ALA A 155 -31.03 -3.27 1.88
N PHE A 156 -30.38 -4.03 0.98
CA PHE A 156 -29.44 -5.09 1.35
C PHE A 156 -30.01 -6.21 2.24
N ILE A 157 -31.34 -6.40 2.27
CA ILE A 157 -31.99 -7.63 2.77
C ILE A 157 -33.01 -8.16 1.77
N ASN A 158 -34.12 -7.46 1.59
CA ASN A 158 -35.29 -7.97 0.86
C ASN A 158 -35.85 -6.98 -0.16
N GLN A 159 -35.24 -5.79 -0.29
CA GLN A 159 -35.53 -4.85 -1.37
C GLN A 159 -35.31 -5.52 -2.73
N THR A 160 -36.27 -5.33 -3.65
CA THR A 160 -36.22 -5.95 -4.98
C THR A 160 -35.78 -5.00 -6.09
N ALA A 161 -35.83 -3.69 -5.83
CA ALA A 161 -35.32 -2.61 -6.66
C ALA A 161 -35.17 -1.34 -5.80
N PRO A 162 -34.36 -0.35 -6.20
CA PRO A 162 -34.27 0.93 -5.50
C PRO A 162 -35.63 1.61 -5.28
N ASN A 163 -35.78 2.32 -4.15
CA ASN A 163 -36.97 3.12 -3.80
C ASN A 163 -38.29 2.31 -3.80
N THR A 164 -38.32 1.10 -3.21
CA THR A 164 -39.54 0.26 -3.18
C THR A 164 -40.31 0.25 -1.86
N GLY A 165 -39.78 0.83 -0.78
CA GLY A 165 -40.47 0.87 0.51
C GLY A 165 -41.72 1.75 0.50
N GLU A 166 -42.51 1.65 1.58
CA GLU A 166 -43.70 2.48 1.74
C GLU A 166 -43.29 3.89 2.15
N THR A 167 -43.56 4.89 1.29
CA THR A 167 -43.28 6.30 1.62
C THR A 167 -44.06 6.79 2.84
N GLU A 168 -43.40 7.45 3.79
CA GLU A 168 -44.06 8.04 4.97
C GLU A 168 -44.27 9.56 4.91
N GLY A 169 -43.42 10.29 4.17
CA GLY A 169 -43.52 11.75 4.02
C GLY A 169 -43.35 12.50 5.34
N GLY A 170 -42.47 11.98 6.19
CA GLY A 170 -42.06 12.51 7.48
C GLY A 170 -40.99 13.60 7.36
N VAL A 171 -40.14 13.66 8.37
CA VAL A 171 -39.05 14.64 8.53
C VAL A 171 -37.88 13.95 9.20
N ILE A 172 -36.68 14.49 9.03
CA ILE A 172 -35.48 13.99 9.68
C ILE A 172 -35.70 13.95 11.20
N ALA A 173 -35.52 12.79 11.80
CA ALA A 173 -35.71 12.57 13.24
C ALA A 173 -34.74 11.51 13.75
N LEU A 174 -34.61 11.37 15.07
CA LEU A 174 -33.85 10.26 15.64
C LEU A 174 -34.56 8.94 15.33
N HIS A 175 -33.82 7.97 14.79
CA HIS A 175 -34.39 6.68 14.41
C HIS A 175 -34.79 5.89 15.66
N PRO A 176 -36.01 5.31 15.73
CA PRO A 176 -36.50 4.65 16.94
C PRO A 176 -35.84 3.30 17.24
N GLY A 177 -35.15 2.71 16.25
CA GLY A 177 -34.50 1.41 16.31
C GLY A 177 -35.21 0.34 15.50
N PHE A 178 -34.51 -0.77 15.23
CA PHE A 178 -35.07 -1.93 14.54
C PHE A 178 -36.19 -2.62 15.34
N ASN A 179 -37.01 -3.44 14.70
CA ASN A 179 -38.07 -4.17 15.41
C ASN A 179 -37.45 -5.15 16.43
N GLY A 180 -37.86 -5.01 17.69
CA GLY A 180 -37.34 -5.84 18.78
C GLY A 180 -36.06 -5.32 19.43
N SER A 181 -35.56 -4.15 19.02
CA SER A 181 -34.51 -3.40 19.72
C SER A 181 -34.98 -2.87 21.09
N GLU A 182 -34.06 -2.39 21.93
CA GLU A 182 -34.37 -1.75 23.21
C GLU A 182 -35.22 -0.48 23.03
N GLY A 183 -34.97 0.30 21.97
CA GLY A 183 -35.69 1.51 21.59
C GLY A 183 -37.04 1.25 20.91
N ASN A 184 -37.19 0.11 20.23
CA ASN A 184 -38.42 -0.29 19.54
C ASN A 184 -38.82 -1.76 19.83
N PRO A 185 -39.12 -2.10 21.10
CA PRO A 185 -39.35 -3.50 21.53
C PRO A 185 -40.67 -4.08 21.04
N ASP A 186 -41.65 -3.21 20.74
CA ASP A 186 -42.98 -3.55 20.23
C ASP A 186 -43.11 -3.23 18.74
N GLY A 187 -41.98 -3.15 18.01
CA GLY A 187 -41.93 -2.85 16.58
C GLY A 187 -42.94 -3.67 15.77
N GLU A 188 -43.72 -3.01 14.94
CA GLU A 188 -44.79 -3.64 14.17
C GLU A 188 -44.23 -4.33 12.92
N GLY A 189 -44.66 -5.56 12.62
CA GLY A 189 -44.28 -6.29 11.40
C GLY A 189 -43.44 -7.54 11.66
N ASP A 190 -42.73 -8.00 10.62
CA ASP A 190 -41.78 -9.10 10.72
C ASP A 190 -40.44 -8.58 11.26
N GLN A 191 -39.77 -9.37 12.10
CA GLN A 191 -38.41 -9.12 12.57
C GLN A 191 -37.46 -10.03 11.76
N VAL A 192 -36.78 -9.45 10.78
CA VAL A 192 -35.83 -10.10 9.86
C VAL A 192 -34.42 -9.52 9.93
N ILE A 193 -34.20 -8.35 10.54
CA ILE A 193 -32.88 -7.73 10.73
C ILE A 193 -32.19 -8.30 11.95
N LEU A 194 -32.66 -7.98 13.17
CA LEU A 194 -32.01 -8.41 14.40
C LEU A 194 -32.12 -9.94 14.57
N GLY A 195 -30.98 -10.63 14.62
CA GLY A 195 -30.90 -12.10 14.61
C GLY A 195 -31.00 -12.73 13.22
N GLY A 196 -31.00 -11.92 12.16
CA GLY A 196 -31.08 -12.31 10.76
C GLY A 196 -29.72 -12.52 10.10
N THR A 197 -29.64 -12.25 8.81
CA THR A 197 -28.43 -12.37 7.99
C THR A 197 -28.45 -11.26 6.94
N ASN A 198 -27.33 -10.55 6.75
CA ASN A 198 -27.23 -9.47 5.79
C ASN A 198 -27.04 -9.98 4.34
N ALA A 199 -27.03 -9.09 3.35
CA ALA A 199 -26.82 -9.41 1.94
C ALA A 199 -25.50 -10.15 1.64
N PHE A 200 -24.49 -10.03 2.50
CA PHE A 200 -23.20 -10.68 2.35
C PHE A 200 -23.17 -12.10 2.94
N GLY A 201 -24.26 -12.55 3.55
CA GLY A 201 -24.35 -13.85 4.21
C GLY A 201 -23.83 -13.84 5.65
N GLU A 202 -23.54 -12.67 6.22
CA GLU A 202 -23.07 -12.52 7.59
C GLU A 202 -24.24 -12.46 8.58
N PRO A 203 -24.20 -13.22 9.69
CA PRO A 203 -25.22 -13.13 10.74
C PRO A 203 -25.27 -11.74 11.39
N ILE A 204 -26.47 -11.22 11.62
CA ILE A 204 -26.70 -9.99 12.36
C ILE A 204 -27.01 -10.36 13.81
N ASP A 205 -26.14 -10.00 14.75
CA ASP A 205 -26.37 -10.23 16.17
C ASP A 205 -27.35 -9.19 16.74
N ALA A 206 -28.35 -9.68 17.46
CA ALA A 206 -29.45 -8.84 17.93
C ALA A 206 -29.02 -7.80 18.97
N LEU A 207 -27.91 -8.00 19.69
CA LEU A 207 -27.39 -7.04 20.65
C LEU A 207 -26.35 -6.13 19.99
N ALA A 208 -25.46 -6.68 19.15
CA ALA A 208 -24.42 -5.90 18.48
C ALA A 208 -24.99 -4.90 17.46
N ALA A 209 -26.07 -5.26 16.75
CA ALA A 209 -26.71 -4.40 15.75
C ALA A 209 -27.80 -3.48 16.33
N ASP A 210 -28.15 -3.64 17.60
CA ASP A 210 -29.10 -2.75 18.26
C ASP A 210 -28.41 -1.44 18.64
N PHE A 211 -28.50 -0.45 17.74
CA PHE A 211 -27.93 0.88 17.99
C PHE A 211 -28.68 1.70 19.03
N THR A 212 -29.79 1.21 19.59
CA THR A 212 -30.55 1.97 20.62
C THR A 212 -30.06 1.69 22.05
N ILE A 213 -29.16 0.73 22.23
CA ILE A 213 -28.56 0.45 23.54
C ILE A 213 -27.57 1.55 23.95
N ASP A 214 -27.49 1.79 25.25
CA ASP A 214 -26.54 2.77 25.82
C ASP A 214 -25.10 2.40 25.48
N GLY A 215 -24.39 3.31 24.80
CA GLY A 215 -23.00 3.11 24.37
C GLY A 215 -22.83 2.31 23.08
N ALA A 216 -23.88 2.12 22.27
CA ALA A 216 -23.74 1.57 20.93
C ALA A 216 -22.80 2.44 20.08
N GLN A 217 -21.77 1.85 19.48
CA GLN A 217 -20.83 2.54 18.60
C GLN A 217 -21.16 2.24 17.15
N ILE A 218 -21.13 3.24 16.28
CA ILE A 218 -21.47 3.08 14.86
C ILE A 218 -20.25 3.38 14.00
N ALA A 219 -19.68 4.57 14.11
CA ALA A 219 -18.55 4.98 13.28
C ALA A 219 -17.61 5.97 13.99
N GLN A 220 -16.36 5.96 13.59
CA GLN A 220 -15.41 7.03 13.88
C GLN A 220 -14.80 7.52 12.57
N ILE A 221 -14.80 8.83 12.36
CA ILE A 221 -14.21 9.48 11.19
C ILE A 221 -13.07 10.35 11.71
N THR A 222 -11.87 10.10 11.20
CA THR A 222 -10.70 10.94 11.46
C THR A 222 -10.32 11.66 10.17
N ILE A 223 -10.18 12.98 10.23
CA ILE A 223 -9.67 13.81 9.14
C ILE A 223 -8.41 14.46 9.64
N GLU A 224 -7.30 14.29 8.93
CA GLU A 224 -6.01 14.87 9.29
C GLU A 224 -5.27 15.34 8.04
N GLU A 225 -4.42 16.35 8.20
CA GLU A 225 -3.46 16.73 7.19
C GLU A 225 -2.25 15.79 7.27
N VAL A 226 -1.86 15.24 6.12
CA VAL A 226 -0.75 14.31 5.97
C VAL A 226 0.23 14.83 4.94
N VAL A 227 1.47 14.34 5.02
CA VAL A 227 2.49 14.54 4.02
C VAL A 227 2.90 13.17 3.51
N GLU A 228 2.84 13.00 2.19
CA GLU A 228 3.35 11.80 1.55
C GLU A 228 4.87 11.91 1.41
N LEU A 229 5.61 10.97 1.99
CA LEU A 229 7.07 10.97 2.00
C LEU A 229 7.59 9.72 1.30
N ARG A 230 8.59 9.88 0.44
CA ARG A 230 9.36 8.75 -0.07
C ARG A 230 10.61 8.56 0.78
N VAL A 231 10.74 7.36 1.36
CA VAL A 231 11.95 6.94 2.06
C VAL A 231 12.76 6.06 1.13
N THR A 232 13.93 6.54 0.71
CA THR A 232 14.84 5.82 -0.17
C THR A 232 16.10 5.43 0.59
N VAL A 233 16.45 4.15 0.55
CA VAL A 233 17.63 3.58 1.18
C VAL A 233 18.58 3.10 0.09
N THR A 234 19.79 3.64 0.07
CA THR A 234 20.91 3.12 -0.73
C THR A 234 21.93 2.47 0.20
N ASN A 235 22.24 1.19 -0.02
CA ASN A 235 23.41 0.59 0.59
C ASN A 235 24.66 1.11 -0.12
N THR A 236 25.37 2.03 0.50
CA THR A 236 26.54 2.72 -0.08
C THR A 236 27.84 1.94 0.08
N SER A 237 27.78 0.73 0.65
CA SER A 237 28.92 -0.16 0.72
C SER A 237 29.41 -0.49 -0.69
N VAL A 238 30.72 -0.48 -0.91
CA VAL A 238 31.31 -0.84 -2.20
C VAL A 238 31.17 -2.36 -2.45
N GLU A 239 31.35 -2.79 -3.70
CA GLU A 239 31.29 -4.21 -4.08
C GLU A 239 32.20 -5.06 -3.16
N GLY A 240 31.63 -6.14 -2.61
CA GLY A 240 32.29 -6.99 -1.61
C GLY A 240 32.15 -6.51 -0.16
N GLY A 241 31.42 -5.40 0.09
CA GLY A 241 31.05 -4.94 1.43
C GLY A 241 29.89 -5.72 2.07
N THR A 242 29.32 -5.16 3.13
CA THR A 242 28.20 -5.78 3.88
C THR A 242 26.85 -5.51 3.21
N PHE A 243 25.93 -6.46 3.33
CA PHE A 243 24.53 -6.27 2.96
C PHE A 243 23.77 -5.65 4.14
N LEU A 244 22.57 -5.16 3.89
CA LEU A 244 21.63 -4.77 4.94
C LEU A 244 20.44 -5.71 4.91
N THR A 245 19.89 -6.06 6.06
CA THR A 245 18.51 -6.59 6.11
C THR A 245 17.55 -5.59 5.48
N PRO A 246 16.28 -5.96 5.21
CA PRO A 246 15.27 -4.96 4.91
C PRO A 246 15.35 -3.83 5.95
N PHE A 247 15.22 -2.60 5.47
CA PHE A 247 15.46 -1.42 6.29
C PHE A 247 14.16 -1.04 6.99
N TRP A 248 14.10 -1.23 8.30
CA TRP A 248 12.92 -0.92 9.09
C TRP A 248 12.72 0.58 9.25
N PHE A 249 11.47 1.02 9.22
CA PHE A 249 11.06 2.34 9.64
C PHE A 249 9.87 2.26 10.61
N GLY A 250 9.76 3.24 11.49
CA GLY A 250 8.60 3.47 12.34
C GLY A 250 8.31 4.95 12.44
N LEU A 251 7.10 5.37 12.10
CA LEU A 251 6.52 6.68 12.40
C LEU A 251 5.90 6.63 13.80
N HIS A 252 6.17 7.64 14.62
CA HIS A 252 5.69 7.67 16.01
C HIS A 252 5.72 9.07 16.64
N ASP A 253 5.15 9.18 17.84
CA ASP A 253 5.27 10.30 18.76
C ASP A 253 6.42 10.11 19.79
N GLU A 254 6.45 10.92 20.87
CA GLU A 254 7.48 10.81 21.91
C GLU A 254 7.37 9.53 22.78
N GLY A 255 6.33 8.71 22.57
CA GLY A 255 6.04 7.48 23.31
C GLY A 255 6.90 6.27 22.91
N PHE A 256 7.50 6.29 21.71
CA PHE A 256 8.42 5.26 21.23
C PHE A 256 9.88 5.76 21.15
N ASP A 257 10.81 4.88 21.54
CA ASP A 257 12.25 5.09 21.42
C ASP A 257 12.90 3.81 20.87
N LEU A 258 13.71 3.95 19.82
CA LEU A 258 14.45 2.84 19.23
C LEU A 258 15.52 2.29 20.19
N GLY A 259 16.11 3.15 21.02
CA GLY A 259 17.08 2.76 22.04
C GLY A 259 18.24 3.74 22.21
N ASN A 260 18.95 3.61 23.33
CA ASN A 260 20.03 4.52 23.71
C ASN A 260 21.36 3.80 23.93
N ARG A 261 22.46 4.43 23.52
CA ARG A 261 23.80 3.93 23.83
C ARG A 261 24.02 3.87 25.35
N GLY A 262 24.53 2.73 25.80
CA GLY A 262 24.75 2.46 27.22
C GLY A 262 23.52 1.90 27.96
N GLU A 263 22.42 1.68 27.26
CA GLU A 263 21.23 0.97 27.75
C GLU A 263 21.08 -0.38 27.04
N ALA A 264 20.37 -1.31 27.65
CA ALA A 264 20.09 -2.61 27.02
C ALA A 264 19.13 -2.41 25.83
N ALA A 265 19.32 -3.19 24.76
CA ALA A 265 18.37 -3.24 23.66
C ALA A 265 16.99 -3.74 24.15
N SER A 266 15.92 -3.25 23.50
CA SER A 266 14.60 -3.83 23.66
C SER A 266 14.52 -5.21 23.01
N ALA A 267 13.47 -5.99 23.28
CA ALA A 267 13.30 -7.27 22.62
C ALA A 267 13.06 -7.10 21.11
N GLY A 268 12.43 -6.00 20.71
CA GLY A 268 12.27 -5.60 19.32
C GLY A 268 13.60 -5.28 18.63
N LEU A 269 14.45 -4.46 19.26
CA LEU A 269 15.75 -4.13 18.69
C LEU A 269 16.70 -5.34 18.68
N GLU A 270 16.66 -6.20 19.70
CA GLU A 270 17.37 -7.49 19.74
C GLU A 270 17.01 -8.35 18.53
N ALA A 271 15.72 -8.63 18.30
CA ALA A 271 15.26 -9.44 17.18
C ALA A 271 15.58 -8.82 15.81
N LEU A 272 15.56 -7.48 15.71
CA LEU A 272 15.97 -6.77 14.49
C LEU A 272 17.47 -6.92 14.23
N ALA A 273 18.29 -6.71 15.27
CA ALA A 273 19.74 -6.72 15.17
C ALA A 273 20.30 -8.13 14.95
N GLU A 274 19.64 -9.16 15.46
CA GLU A 274 20.10 -10.56 15.37
C GLU A 274 19.56 -11.30 14.15
N ASP A 275 18.28 -11.13 13.83
CA ASP A 275 17.60 -11.94 12.84
C ASP A 275 17.08 -11.14 11.64
N GLY A 276 17.13 -9.80 11.71
CA GLY A 276 16.44 -8.92 10.77
C GLY A 276 14.92 -9.03 10.88
N SER A 277 14.39 -9.44 12.03
CA SER A 277 12.94 -9.57 12.27
C SER A 277 12.34 -8.25 12.76
N PHE A 278 11.19 -7.86 12.22
CA PHE A 278 10.52 -6.59 12.55
C PHE A 278 9.27 -6.76 13.41
N ASP A 279 8.80 -7.99 13.64
CA ASP A 279 7.51 -8.25 14.29
C ASP A 279 7.48 -7.71 15.73
N ALA A 280 8.56 -7.96 16.48
CA ALA A 280 8.66 -7.54 17.87
C ALA A 280 8.77 -6.02 18.00
N ILE A 281 9.59 -5.36 17.16
CA ILE A 281 9.72 -3.90 17.21
C ILE A 281 8.47 -3.18 16.70
N ALA A 282 7.73 -3.76 15.74
CA ALA A 282 6.42 -3.24 15.33
C ALA A 282 5.39 -3.32 16.46
N ALA A 283 5.41 -4.38 17.27
CA ALA A 283 4.56 -4.48 18.45
C ALA A 283 4.97 -3.48 19.54
N GLU A 284 6.27 -3.24 19.73
CA GLU A 284 6.77 -2.21 20.65
C GLU A 284 6.40 -0.80 20.19
N LEU A 285 6.47 -0.52 18.88
CA LEU A 285 6.02 0.72 18.26
C LEU A 285 4.56 1.01 18.61
N LEU A 286 3.65 0.08 18.29
CA LEU A 286 2.22 0.22 18.57
C LEU A 286 1.88 0.29 20.07
N ALA A 287 2.72 -0.30 20.92
CA ALA A 287 2.55 -0.21 22.36
C ALA A 287 3.01 1.14 22.94
N GLY A 288 4.02 1.75 22.33
CA GLY A 288 4.50 3.10 22.66
C GLY A 288 3.59 4.20 22.11
N ASP A 289 3.09 4.00 20.90
CA ASP A 289 2.23 4.92 20.17
C ASP A 289 1.14 4.13 19.38
N PRO A 290 -0.13 4.17 19.80
CA PRO A 290 -1.23 3.51 19.10
C PRO A 290 -1.47 4.00 17.66
N ASP A 291 -1.06 5.23 17.35
CA ASP A 291 -1.16 5.81 16.00
C ASP A 291 0.11 5.52 15.16
N GLY A 292 1.12 4.87 15.75
CA GLY A 292 2.39 4.56 15.13
C GLY A 292 2.26 3.65 13.90
N VAL A 293 3.05 3.93 12.86
CA VAL A 293 3.03 3.19 11.59
C VAL A 293 4.42 2.66 11.30
N GLY A 294 4.57 1.34 11.22
CA GLY A 294 5.84 0.68 10.94
C GLY A 294 5.85 -0.13 9.66
N GLY A 295 7.03 -0.33 9.09
CA GLY A 295 7.22 -1.16 7.91
C GLY A 295 8.70 -1.42 7.61
N ALA A 296 8.97 -2.06 6.47
CA ALA A 296 10.33 -2.34 6.03
C ALA A 296 10.50 -2.04 4.54
N ILE A 297 11.69 -1.56 4.17
CA ILE A 297 12.11 -1.27 2.80
C ILE A 297 12.96 -2.44 2.35
N LEU A 298 12.45 -3.22 1.38
CA LEU A 298 13.09 -4.43 0.91
C LEU A 298 13.94 -4.14 -0.34
N GLY A 299 15.11 -4.77 -0.41
CA GLY A 299 15.81 -4.92 -1.69
C GLY A 299 15.09 -5.92 -2.60
N ALA A 300 15.50 -5.99 -3.86
CA ALA A 300 14.94 -6.84 -4.90
C ALA A 300 14.92 -8.34 -4.53
N ARG A 301 15.71 -8.76 -3.55
CA ARG A 301 15.77 -10.15 -3.06
C ARG A 301 15.54 -10.26 -1.55
N GLY A 302 14.93 -9.24 -0.93
CA GLY A 302 14.77 -9.12 0.51
C GLY A 302 15.85 -8.20 1.11
N PRO A 303 17.07 -8.68 1.38
CA PRO A 303 18.19 -7.82 1.79
C PRO A 303 18.58 -6.81 0.73
N ILE A 304 19.10 -5.66 1.16
CA ILE A 304 19.62 -4.60 0.28
C ILE A 304 21.13 -4.85 0.06
N ALA A 305 21.48 -5.31 -1.13
CA ALA A 305 22.83 -5.63 -1.54
C ALA A 305 23.73 -4.38 -1.67
N THR A 306 25.06 -4.57 -1.73
CA THR A 306 26.02 -3.48 -1.94
C THR A 306 25.72 -2.70 -3.22
N GLY A 307 25.57 -1.39 -3.11
CA GLY A 307 25.23 -0.50 -4.23
C GLY A 307 23.74 -0.48 -4.61
N GLU A 308 22.91 -1.34 -4.01
CA GLU A 308 21.48 -1.39 -4.29
C GLU A 308 20.74 -0.21 -3.64
N THR A 309 19.68 0.25 -4.31
CA THR A 309 18.75 1.24 -3.80
C THR A 309 17.34 0.68 -3.78
N ALA A 310 16.64 0.88 -2.67
CA ALA A 310 15.25 0.50 -2.48
C ALA A 310 14.47 1.66 -1.87
N SER A 311 13.16 1.72 -2.07
CA SER A 311 12.35 2.81 -1.53
C SER A 311 10.93 2.35 -1.18
N THR A 312 10.26 3.13 -0.35
CA THR A 312 8.82 3.02 -0.08
C THR A 312 8.22 4.40 0.10
N THR A 313 6.90 4.50 0.00
CA THR A 313 6.15 5.72 0.29
C THR A 313 5.36 5.54 1.57
N ILE A 314 5.39 6.56 2.44
CA ILE A 314 4.69 6.59 3.71
C ILE A 314 3.85 7.87 3.83
N LEU A 315 2.80 7.83 4.63
CA LEU A 315 2.02 9.01 5.00
C LEU A 315 2.39 9.38 6.44
N ALA A 316 3.01 10.54 6.62
CA ALA A 316 3.31 11.08 7.94
C ALA A 316 2.32 12.19 8.28
N SER A 317 1.98 12.34 9.56
CA SER A 317 1.18 13.45 10.05
C SER A 317 1.74 13.97 11.37
N THR A 318 1.16 15.06 11.86
CA THR A 318 1.53 15.62 13.18
C THR A 318 1.14 14.71 14.35
N ALA A 319 0.35 13.65 14.13
CA ALA A 319 0.10 12.61 15.12
C ALA A 319 1.33 11.72 15.33
N THR A 320 2.12 11.48 14.27
CA THR A 320 3.36 10.69 14.30
C THR A 320 4.55 11.52 13.80
N PRO A 321 4.97 12.56 14.56
CA PRO A 321 5.89 13.58 14.04
C PRO A 321 7.34 13.11 13.90
N PHE A 322 7.68 11.91 14.38
CA PHE A 322 9.02 11.36 14.33
C PHE A 322 9.11 10.13 13.44
N ILE A 323 10.27 9.91 12.84
CA ILE A 323 10.64 8.65 12.20
C ILE A 323 11.90 8.05 12.84
N SER A 324 11.81 6.77 13.18
CA SER A 324 12.93 5.91 13.55
C SER A 324 13.25 4.92 12.43
N LEU A 325 14.52 4.57 12.30
CA LEU A 325 15.10 3.89 11.16
C LEU A 325 16.18 2.91 11.65
N ALA A 326 16.15 1.65 11.20
CA ALA A 326 17.16 0.65 11.59
C ALA A 326 17.33 -0.49 10.58
N ALA A 327 18.54 -1.03 10.49
CA ALA A 327 18.82 -2.27 9.76
C ALA A 327 20.04 -3.00 10.36
N MET A 328 19.99 -4.32 10.35
CA MET A 328 21.12 -5.18 10.69
C MET A 328 22.11 -5.22 9.52
N LEU A 329 23.40 -5.26 9.85
CA LEU A 329 24.48 -5.52 8.88
C LEU A 329 24.60 -7.03 8.67
N LEU A 330 24.60 -7.45 7.40
CA LEU A 330 24.74 -8.85 7.04
C LEU A 330 26.12 -9.16 6.44
N PRO A 331 26.79 -10.22 6.92
CA PRO A 331 26.47 -11.04 8.09
C PRO A 331 27.00 -10.40 9.39
N SER A 332 26.32 -10.62 10.52
CA SER A 332 26.78 -10.26 11.87
C SER A 332 26.01 -11.03 12.94
N ASN A 333 26.42 -10.90 14.21
CA ASN A 333 25.65 -11.39 15.35
C ASN A 333 24.51 -10.43 15.66
N ASP A 334 24.84 -9.21 16.06
CA ASP A 334 23.89 -8.18 16.48
C ASP A 334 24.32 -6.77 16.03
N ALA A 335 25.08 -6.69 14.92
CA ALA A 335 25.58 -5.42 14.40
C ALA A 335 24.50 -4.71 13.60
N PHE A 336 24.20 -3.46 13.94
CA PHE A 336 23.16 -2.69 13.27
C PHE A 336 23.53 -1.22 13.04
N ILE A 337 22.84 -0.59 12.11
CA ILE A 337 22.79 0.88 11.97
C ILE A 337 21.38 1.35 12.30
N GLY A 338 21.26 2.52 12.94
CA GLY A 338 19.94 3.10 13.21
C GLY A 338 19.95 4.51 13.82
N THR A 339 18.77 5.12 13.85
CA THR A 339 18.54 6.46 14.41
C THR A 339 18.22 6.36 15.90
N LEU A 340 19.25 6.17 16.73
CA LEU A 340 19.13 6.21 18.20
C LEU A 340 18.67 7.57 18.76
N ASN A 341 18.60 8.59 17.92
CA ASN A 341 17.74 9.74 18.16
C ASN A 341 16.76 9.79 17.00
N PRO A 342 15.44 9.86 17.25
CA PRO A 342 14.47 9.93 16.18
C PRO A 342 14.65 11.20 15.34
N ILE A 343 14.22 11.10 14.09
CA ILE A 343 14.25 12.23 13.16
C ILE A 343 12.90 12.93 13.22
N ASN A 344 12.91 14.21 13.60
CA ASN A 344 11.71 15.03 13.58
C ASN A 344 11.33 15.39 12.14
N LEU A 345 10.06 15.22 11.78
CA LEU A 345 9.53 15.51 10.45
C LEU A 345 8.84 16.88 10.37
N PHE A 346 8.28 17.37 11.48
CA PHE A 346 7.46 18.58 11.49
C PHE A 346 7.99 19.65 12.44
N ASP A 347 7.71 20.92 12.14
CA ASP A 347 8.02 22.03 13.02
C ASP A 347 6.94 22.22 14.11
N GLU A 348 7.08 23.26 14.94
CA GLU A 348 6.14 23.56 16.03
C GLU A 348 4.74 24.01 15.55
N ASN A 349 4.60 24.37 14.28
CA ASN A 349 3.34 24.78 13.65
C ASN A 349 2.69 23.62 12.87
N GLY A 350 3.36 22.47 12.76
CA GLY A 350 2.89 21.31 12.00
C GLY A 350 3.34 21.30 10.54
N ASP A 351 4.22 22.21 10.13
CA ASP A 351 4.75 22.24 8.77
C ASP A 351 5.87 21.21 8.59
N TYR A 352 5.93 20.52 7.46
CA TYR A 352 7.03 19.61 7.14
C TYR A 352 8.37 20.36 7.09
N LEU A 353 9.40 19.80 7.72
CA LEU A 353 10.74 20.41 7.82
C LEU A 353 11.53 20.41 6.50
N GLY A 354 10.99 19.76 5.46
CA GLY A 354 11.62 19.60 4.15
C GLY A 354 12.50 18.35 4.05
N ASP A 355 13.02 18.10 2.84
CA ASP A 355 13.78 16.90 2.52
C ASP A 355 14.98 16.67 3.45
N GLN A 356 15.14 15.43 3.90
CA GLN A 356 16.19 15.03 4.82
C GLN A 356 17.09 13.97 4.20
N VAL A 357 18.40 14.09 4.44
CA VAL A 357 19.38 13.10 4.00
C VAL A 357 20.23 12.66 5.18
N LEU A 358 20.22 11.36 5.44
CA LEU A 358 20.96 10.71 6.50
C LEU A 358 22.07 9.86 5.88
N THR A 359 23.27 9.93 6.46
CA THR A 359 24.37 9.04 6.11
C THR A 359 24.81 8.23 7.32
N PHE A 360 24.92 6.92 7.11
CA PHE A 360 25.51 5.97 8.02
C PHE A 360 26.87 5.58 7.49
N ASP A 361 27.89 5.92 8.27
CA ASP A 361 29.25 5.48 8.04
C ASP A 361 29.65 4.44 9.09
N GLY A 362 30.84 3.89 8.92
CA GLY A 362 31.40 2.90 9.83
C GLY A 362 31.46 3.29 11.31
N SER A 363 31.48 4.60 11.61
CA SER A 363 31.48 5.11 12.99
C SER A 363 30.10 5.08 13.65
N ARG A 364 29.07 4.65 12.92
CA ARG A 364 27.68 4.55 13.36
C ARG A 364 27.14 3.12 13.30
N VAL A 365 28.03 2.13 13.23
CA VAL A 365 27.66 0.72 13.41
C VAL A 365 27.67 0.40 14.90
N TYR A 366 26.52 -0.02 15.40
CA TYR A 366 26.28 -0.36 16.78
C TYR A 366 26.27 -1.87 16.96
N ASP A 367 26.61 -2.27 18.17
CA ASP A 367 26.48 -3.61 18.72
C ASP A 367 25.32 -3.51 19.72
N ALA A 368 24.30 -4.35 19.57
CA ALA A 368 23.11 -4.32 20.41
C ALA A 368 23.40 -4.76 21.87
N GLY A 369 24.49 -5.48 22.08
CA GLY A 369 24.95 -6.03 23.34
C GLY A 369 24.20 -7.30 23.72
N THR A 370 23.54 -7.95 22.77
CA THR A 370 22.66 -9.10 23.04
C THR A 370 23.37 -10.41 22.73
N GLU A 371 24.23 -10.45 21.71
CA GLU A 371 25.09 -11.59 21.39
C GLU A 371 26.58 -11.25 21.47
N VAL A 372 27.41 -12.23 21.85
CA VAL A 372 28.87 -12.08 21.81
C VAL A 372 29.31 -11.97 20.36
N ASN A 373 30.05 -10.91 20.05
CA ASN A 373 30.67 -10.65 18.74
C ASN A 373 31.63 -11.77 18.30
N THR A 374 31.10 -12.83 17.68
CA THR A 374 31.87 -13.96 17.17
C THR A 374 31.38 -14.38 15.79
N GLU A 375 32.31 -14.67 14.90
CA GLU A 375 31.95 -15.06 13.52
C GLU A 375 31.49 -16.53 13.40
N LEU A 376 31.31 -17.26 14.51
CA LEU A 376 31.03 -18.70 14.53
C LEU A 376 29.53 -19.05 14.50
N ASP A 377 28.68 -18.12 14.89
CA ASP A 377 27.21 -18.28 14.87
C ASP A 377 26.53 -17.00 14.33
N ALA A 378 27.24 -16.24 13.49
CA ALA A 378 26.71 -15.04 12.87
C ALA A 378 25.56 -15.36 11.91
N ALA A 379 24.56 -14.48 11.90
CA ALA A 379 23.40 -14.66 11.07
C ALA A 379 23.78 -14.75 9.59
N PHE A 380 23.05 -15.61 8.87
CA PHE A 380 23.22 -15.82 7.43
C PHE A 380 24.58 -16.39 6.97
N ILE A 381 25.46 -16.86 7.85
CA ILE A 381 26.61 -17.73 7.49
C ILE A 381 26.46 -19.12 8.11
N ASN A 382 26.52 -19.19 9.43
CA ASN A 382 26.67 -20.44 10.19
C ASN A 382 25.63 -20.61 11.29
N GLN A 383 24.73 -19.65 11.47
CA GLN A 383 23.55 -19.86 12.31
C GLN A 383 22.71 -21.03 11.80
N THR A 384 22.28 -21.89 12.71
CA THR A 384 21.47 -23.08 12.38
C THR A 384 19.98 -22.86 12.64
N ALA A 385 19.65 -21.82 13.41
CA ALA A 385 18.32 -21.30 13.68
C ALA A 385 18.46 -19.82 14.13
N PRO A 386 17.38 -19.05 14.19
CA PRO A 386 17.36 -17.74 14.83
C PRO A 386 17.86 -17.78 16.29
N ASN A 387 18.50 -16.72 16.78
CA ASN A 387 18.97 -16.53 18.16
C ASN A 387 19.83 -17.71 18.69
N THR A 388 20.87 -18.10 17.94
CA THR A 388 21.75 -19.24 18.33
C THR A 388 23.11 -18.85 18.90
N GLY A 389 23.48 -17.57 18.89
CA GLY A 389 24.74 -17.09 19.45
C GLY A 389 24.79 -17.16 20.98
N GLU A 390 25.98 -16.98 21.55
CA GLU A 390 26.14 -16.85 22.99
C GLU A 390 25.66 -15.47 23.45
N THR A 391 24.70 -15.41 24.37
CA THR A 391 24.21 -14.15 24.91
C THR A 391 25.28 -13.39 25.70
N GLU A 392 25.50 -12.10 25.41
CA GLU A 392 26.44 -11.24 26.17
C GLU A 392 25.76 -10.51 27.35
N GLY A 393 24.48 -10.15 27.22
CA GLY A 393 23.72 -9.42 28.27
C GLY A 393 24.31 -8.03 28.57
N GLY A 394 24.86 -7.40 27.54
CA GLY A 394 25.48 -6.09 27.54
C GLY A 394 24.50 -4.96 27.32
N VAL A 395 24.99 -3.90 26.67
CA VAL A 395 24.25 -2.67 26.36
C VAL A 395 24.65 -2.21 24.97
N ILE A 396 23.83 -1.35 24.35
CA ILE A 396 24.11 -0.80 23.03
C ILE A 396 25.42 -0.02 23.06
N THR A 397 26.41 -0.45 22.30
CA THR A 397 27.71 0.23 22.15
C THR A 397 28.11 0.40 20.68
N LEU A 398 29.31 0.93 20.41
CA LEU A 398 29.82 0.93 19.04
C LEU A 398 30.45 -0.42 18.79
N HIS A 399 30.11 -1.02 17.66
CA HIS A 399 30.64 -2.33 17.32
C HIS A 399 32.16 -2.22 17.06
N PRO A 400 33.00 -3.08 17.67
CA PRO A 400 34.45 -2.98 17.56
C PRO A 400 34.99 -3.37 16.18
N GLY A 401 34.19 -4.11 15.40
CA GLY A 401 34.49 -4.59 14.06
C GLY A 401 34.57 -6.10 13.99
N PHE A 402 34.53 -6.65 12.77
CA PHE A 402 34.73 -8.08 12.52
C PHE A 402 36.13 -8.54 12.92
N ASN A 403 36.33 -9.85 13.14
CA ASN A 403 37.65 -10.39 13.48
C ASN A 403 38.65 -10.10 12.37
N GLY A 404 39.77 -9.46 12.73
CA GLY A 404 40.84 -9.07 11.80
C GLY A 404 40.58 -7.76 11.04
N SER A 405 39.52 -7.02 11.38
CA SER A 405 39.31 -5.62 10.96
C SER A 405 40.34 -4.68 11.58
N GLU A 406 40.46 -3.43 11.08
CA GLU A 406 41.33 -2.41 11.68
C GLU A 406 40.94 -2.06 13.13
N GLY A 407 39.65 -2.11 13.45
CA GLY A 407 39.10 -1.87 14.79
C GLY A 407 39.19 -3.07 15.73
N ASN A 408 39.24 -4.29 15.18
CA ASN A 408 39.35 -5.54 15.95
C ASN A 408 40.45 -6.48 15.37
N PRO A 409 41.73 -6.06 15.36
CA PRO A 409 42.81 -6.79 14.69
C PRO A 409 43.20 -8.09 15.40
N ASP A 410 42.95 -8.16 16.70
CA ASP A 410 43.23 -9.31 17.57
C ASP A 410 41.93 -10.04 17.98
N GLY A 411 40.87 -9.91 17.16
CA GLY A 411 39.57 -10.51 17.42
C GLY A 411 39.65 -12.01 17.76
N GLU A 412 38.92 -12.42 18.80
CA GLU A 412 38.97 -13.79 19.29
C GLU A 412 38.12 -14.72 18.42
N GLY A 413 38.66 -15.91 18.09
CA GLY A 413 37.95 -16.91 17.28
C GLY A 413 38.47 -17.06 15.86
N ASP A 414 37.69 -17.73 15.01
CA ASP A 414 38.01 -17.89 13.59
C ASP A 414 37.58 -16.64 12.81
N GLN A 415 38.38 -16.27 11.79
CA GLN A 415 38.04 -15.23 10.82
C GLN A 415 37.39 -15.89 9.60
N VAL A 416 36.07 -15.80 9.52
CA VAL A 416 35.20 -16.42 8.51
C VAL A 416 34.49 -15.37 7.65
N ILE A 417 34.22 -14.17 8.17
CA ILE A 417 33.52 -13.09 7.45
C ILE A 417 34.46 -12.38 6.48
N LEU A 418 35.51 -11.71 6.98
CA LEU A 418 36.42 -10.95 6.13
C LEU A 418 37.25 -11.89 5.25
N GLY A 419 37.00 -11.85 3.92
CA GLY A 419 37.62 -12.75 2.95
C GLY A 419 36.86 -14.05 2.71
N GLY A 420 35.69 -14.21 3.36
CA GLY A 420 34.77 -15.32 3.15
C GLY A 420 33.72 -15.03 2.09
N SER A 421 32.51 -15.56 2.30
CA SER A 421 31.34 -15.34 1.45
C SER A 421 30.10 -15.13 2.32
N ASN A 422 29.18 -14.30 1.85
CA ASN A 422 27.89 -14.10 2.51
C ASN A 422 26.92 -15.27 2.23
N ALA A 423 25.71 -15.20 2.81
CA ALA A 423 24.61 -16.16 2.64
C ALA A 423 24.30 -16.53 1.18
N PHE A 424 24.54 -15.61 0.26
CA PHE A 424 24.20 -15.72 -1.14
C PHE A 424 25.38 -16.24 -1.98
N GLY A 425 26.48 -16.65 -1.33
CA GLY A 425 27.70 -17.10 -2.00
C GLY A 425 28.50 -15.97 -2.64
N VAL A 426 28.19 -14.71 -2.32
CA VAL A 426 28.95 -13.55 -2.83
C VAL A 426 30.20 -13.37 -1.97
N PRO A 427 31.40 -13.27 -2.57
CA PRO A 427 32.63 -13.01 -1.83
C PRO A 427 32.59 -11.70 -1.03
N ILE A 428 33.06 -11.75 0.22
CA ILE A 428 33.22 -10.58 1.09
C ILE A 428 34.67 -10.11 1.00
N ASP A 429 34.91 -8.90 0.52
CA ASP A 429 36.26 -8.33 0.44
C ASP A 429 36.71 -7.81 1.82
N PRO A 430 37.89 -8.24 2.33
CA PRO A 430 38.37 -7.86 3.65
C PRO A 430 38.54 -6.35 3.87
N THR A 431 38.73 -5.58 2.79
CA THR A 431 38.92 -4.12 2.88
C THR A 431 37.58 -3.40 2.74
N ALA A 432 36.72 -3.86 1.81
CA ALA A 432 35.42 -3.25 1.56
C ALA A 432 34.43 -3.45 2.73
N ALA A 433 34.42 -4.66 3.33
CA ALA A 433 33.50 -5.01 4.41
C ALA A 433 33.97 -4.57 5.79
N ASP A 434 35.23 -4.13 5.92
CA ASP A 434 35.74 -3.58 7.17
C ASP A 434 35.21 -2.15 7.38
N PHE A 435 34.06 -2.06 8.05
CA PHE A 435 33.42 -0.81 8.40
C PHE A 435 34.19 0.00 9.45
N THR A 436 35.22 -0.55 10.10
CA THR A 436 35.99 0.22 11.10
C THR A 436 37.02 1.16 10.45
N ARG A 437 37.24 1.01 9.14
CA ARG A 437 38.16 1.85 8.37
C ARG A 437 37.65 3.28 8.26
N GLU A 438 38.58 4.23 8.31
CA GLU A 438 38.26 5.65 8.09
C GLU A 438 37.61 5.85 6.71
N GLY A 439 36.40 6.41 6.70
CA GLY A 439 35.64 6.70 5.48
C GLY A 439 34.76 5.57 4.96
N ALA A 440 34.67 4.42 5.65
CA ALA A 440 33.72 3.37 5.29
C ALA A 440 32.28 3.91 5.29
N GLN A 441 31.54 3.70 4.20
CA GLN A 441 30.14 4.10 4.04
C GLN A 441 29.26 2.86 4.11
N ILE A 442 28.13 2.95 4.81
CA ILE A 442 27.21 1.82 5.01
C ILE A 442 25.89 2.09 4.29
N ALA A 443 25.23 3.20 4.60
CA ALA A 443 23.96 3.55 3.96
C ALA A 443 23.78 5.05 3.79
N ARG A 444 23.01 5.43 2.77
CA ARG A 444 22.44 6.75 2.61
C ARG A 444 20.92 6.61 2.56
N ILE A 445 20.20 7.40 3.37
CA ILE A 445 18.75 7.46 3.38
C ILE A 445 18.34 8.86 2.94
N SER A 446 17.41 8.98 1.99
CA SER A 446 16.67 10.21 1.74
C SER A 446 15.21 10.06 2.16
N ILE A 447 14.67 11.12 2.76
CA ILE A 447 13.25 11.27 3.09
C ILE A 447 12.80 12.51 2.33
N GLU A 448 12.01 12.32 1.30
CA GLU A 448 11.65 13.36 0.32
C GLU A 448 10.14 13.54 0.30
N GLU A 449 9.68 14.79 0.33
CA GLU A 449 8.26 15.08 0.12
C GLU A 449 7.84 14.69 -1.29
N VAL A 450 6.77 13.90 -1.38
CA VAL A 450 6.18 13.48 -2.64
C VAL A 450 5.16 14.52 -3.07
N ASN A 451 5.44 15.17 -4.19
CA ASN A 451 4.46 16.04 -4.84
C ASN A 451 3.36 15.18 -5.48
N LEU A 452 2.26 14.99 -4.76
CA LEU A 452 1.10 14.23 -5.23
C LEU A 452 0.23 15.07 -6.18
N ARG A 453 -0.20 14.46 -7.28
CA ARG A 453 -1.16 15.05 -8.23
C ARG A 453 -2.17 13.98 -8.60
N LEU A 454 -3.41 14.19 -8.19
CA LEU A 454 -4.52 13.26 -8.41
C LEU A 454 -5.37 13.76 -9.58
N GLY A 455 -5.81 12.82 -10.42
CA GLY A 455 -6.67 13.11 -11.55
C GLY A 455 -8.11 13.41 -11.14
N SER A 456 -8.80 14.20 -11.95
CA SER A 456 -10.18 14.63 -11.71
C SER A 456 -11.23 13.69 -12.29
N GLY A 457 -10.82 12.71 -13.10
CA GLY A 457 -11.72 11.78 -13.81
C GLY A 457 -12.09 12.23 -15.24
N GLU A 458 -11.46 13.31 -15.71
CA GLU A 458 -11.54 13.83 -17.07
C GLU A 458 -10.16 13.72 -17.75
N ASP A 459 -10.08 13.96 -19.06
CA ASP A 459 -8.80 13.94 -19.79
C ASP A 459 -7.81 15.01 -19.26
N GLU A 460 -6.68 14.61 -18.69
CA GLU A 460 -5.70 15.53 -18.12
C GLU A 460 -4.28 15.41 -18.72
N VAL A 461 -3.51 16.49 -18.59
CA VAL A 461 -2.11 16.55 -18.99
C VAL A 461 -1.28 17.05 -17.82
N PHE A 462 -0.47 16.16 -17.24
CA PHE A 462 0.42 16.44 -16.13
C PHE A 462 1.83 16.75 -16.64
N GLY A 463 2.22 18.02 -16.56
CA GLY A 463 3.57 18.45 -16.93
C GLY A 463 4.61 18.05 -15.89
N VAL A 464 5.70 17.42 -16.33
CA VAL A 464 6.84 17.06 -15.48
C VAL A 464 8.11 17.64 -16.10
N SER A 465 8.82 18.45 -15.32
CA SER A 465 10.16 18.92 -15.67
C SER A 465 11.18 18.26 -14.77
N ASP A 466 12.40 18.07 -15.28
CA ASP A 466 13.67 17.83 -14.58
C ASP A 466 13.82 16.70 -13.56
N PHE A 467 12.73 16.05 -13.13
CA PHE A 467 12.75 14.97 -12.13
C PHE A 467 13.52 15.36 -10.86
N ALA A 468 13.50 16.64 -10.49
CA ALA A 468 14.32 17.16 -9.40
C ALA A 468 13.81 16.80 -8.00
N SER A 469 12.52 16.45 -7.87
CA SER A 469 11.88 16.11 -6.60
C SER A 469 10.99 14.87 -6.76
N ALA A 470 10.79 14.14 -5.67
CA ALA A 470 9.86 13.03 -5.65
C ALA A 470 8.45 13.52 -6.02
N ALA A 471 7.79 12.76 -6.89
CA ALA A 471 6.44 13.05 -7.34
C ALA A 471 5.66 11.76 -7.55
N ARG A 472 4.35 11.87 -7.37
CA ARG A 472 3.38 10.83 -7.73
C ARG A 472 2.25 11.46 -8.53
N ILE A 473 1.93 10.87 -9.67
CA ILE A 473 0.80 11.27 -10.51
C ILE A 473 -0.11 10.06 -10.62
N ALA A 474 -1.34 10.19 -10.12
CA ALA A 474 -2.35 9.17 -10.30
C ALA A 474 -3.45 9.75 -11.19
N GLY A 475 -3.56 9.25 -12.41
CA GLY A 475 -4.70 9.53 -13.26
C GLY A 475 -5.98 8.87 -12.72
N ALA A 476 -7.09 9.17 -13.37
CA ALA A 476 -8.41 8.67 -12.99
C ALA A 476 -9.18 8.24 -14.24
N GLY A 477 -10.50 8.45 -14.29
CA GLY A 477 -11.23 8.29 -15.55
C GLY A 477 -10.73 9.27 -16.62
N GLY A 478 -10.99 8.97 -17.90
CA GLY A 478 -10.55 9.81 -19.02
C GLY A 478 -9.31 9.25 -19.71
N THR A 479 -8.64 10.09 -20.49
CA THR A 479 -7.32 9.84 -21.07
C THR A 479 -6.31 10.77 -20.45
N ASP A 480 -5.42 10.21 -19.64
CA ASP A 480 -4.42 10.94 -18.88
C ASP A 480 -3.04 10.85 -19.52
N VAL A 481 -2.36 11.98 -19.52
CA VAL A 481 -1.05 12.13 -20.16
C VAL A 481 -0.03 12.68 -19.18
N VAL A 482 1.10 12.00 -19.07
CA VAL A 482 2.32 12.55 -18.47
C VAL A 482 3.16 13.20 -19.56
N ASP A 483 3.33 14.52 -19.50
CA ASP A 483 4.17 15.27 -20.43
C ASP A 483 5.53 15.59 -19.80
N ALA A 484 6.52 14.77 -20.12
CA ALA A 484 7.92 14.93 -19.71
C ALA A 484 8.79 15.57 -20.82
N SER A 485 8.17 16.36 -21.70
CA SER A 485 8.88 17.14 -22.72
C SER A 485 10.00 17.99 -22.10
N GLY A 486 11.19 17.95 -22.71
CA GLY A 486 12.45 18.44 -22.16
C GLY A 486 13.38 17.33 -21.65
N THR A 487 12.89 16.08 -21.60
CA THR A 487 13.66 14.87 -21.27
C THR A 487 13.59 13.90 -22.45
N SER A 488 14.73 13.31 -22.82
CA SER A 488 14.80 12.23 -23.82
C SER A 488 14.46 10.89 -23.16
N PHE A 489 13.80 10.00 -23.89
CA PHE A 489 13.48 8.65 -23.41
C PHE A 489 14.75 7.86 -23.05
N ASP A 490 15.83 8.02 -23.81
CA ASP A 490 17.12 7.35 -23.53
C ASP A 490 17.81 7.87 -22.25
N ALA A 491 17.28 8.93 -21.63
CA ALA A 491 17.80 9.51 -20.38
C ALA A 491 17.03 9.05 -19.13
N VAL A 492 16.00 8.22 -19.28
CA VAL A 492 15.20 7.70 -18.17
C VAL A 492 15.28 6.18 -18.06
N GLU A 493 15.16 5.69 -16.84
CA GLU A 493 14.83 4.32 -16.53
C GLU A 493 13.34 4.25 -16.17
N ILE A 494 12.65 3.26 -16.73
CA ILE A 494 11.25 2.96 -16.41
C ILE A 494 11.20 1.57 -15.82
N SER A 495 10.65 1.45 -14.62
CA SER A 495 10.43 0.18 -13.93
C SER A 495 8.99 0.08 -13.47
N ARG A 496 8.46 -1.15 -13.41
CA ARG A 496 7.18 -1.39 -12.75
C ARG A 496 7.35 -1.27 -11.24
N ILE A 497 6.32 -0.75 -10.59
CA ILE A 497 6.15 -0.73 -9.14
C ILE A 497 4.74 -1.23 -8.82
N ASP A 498 4.47 -1.53 -7.56
CA ASP A 498 3.12 -1.87 -7.12
C ASP A 498 2.14 -0.72 -7.43
N GLY A 499 1.11 -1.00 -8.23
CA GLY A 499 0.10 -0.02 -8.65
C GLY A 499 0.53 0.91 -9.78
N GLY A 500 1.62 0.63 -10.51
CA GLY A 500 1.97 1.38 -11.73
C GLY A 500 3.45 1.35 -12.13
N PHE A 501 4.01 2.52 -12.44
CA PHE A 501 5.39 2.64 -12.95
C PHE A 501 6.18 3.73 -12.24
N SER A 502 7.48 3.49 -12.07
CA SER A 502 8.48 4.47 -11.69
C SER A 502 9.26 4.92 -12.92
N ILE A 503 9.43 6.23 -13.08
CA ILE A 503 10.24 6.86 -14.13
C ILE A 503 11.30 7.73 -13.44
N ALA A 504 12.57 7.46 -13.68
CA ALA A 504 13.66 8.20 -13.04
C ALA A 504 14.77 8.54 -14.03
N THR A 505 15.43 9.69 -13.84
CA THR A 505 16.69 10.01 -14.52
C THR A 505 17.88 9.58 -13.66
N GLU A 506 19.05 9.42 -14.27
CA GLU A 506 20.28 9.13 -13.52
C GLU A 506 20.54 10.23 -12.46
N GLY A 507 20.45 9.87 -11.17
CA GLY A 507 20.65 10.78 -10.05
C GLY A 507 19.49 11.74 -9.77
N GLY A 508 18.37 11.63 -10.50
CA GLY A 508 17.13 12.34 -10.22
C GLY A 508 16.23 11.58 -9.23
N SER A 509 15.17 12.25 -8.78
CA SER A 509 14.08 11.62 -8.03
C SER A 509 13.19 10.81 -8.98
N ALA A 510 12.63 9.70 -8.48
CA ALA A 510 11.63 8.95 -9.23
C ALA A 510 10.29 9.71 -9.31
N LEU A 511 9.64 9.63 -10.46
CA LEU A 511 8.23 9.94 -10.65
C LEU A 511 7.47 8.61 -10.62
N HIS A 512 6.51 8.47 -9.72
CA HIS A 512 5.59 7.32 -9.73
C HIS A 512 4.32 7.71 -10.49
N ILE A 513 3.86 6.84 -11.38
CA ILE A 513 2.65 7.05 -12.17
C ILE A 513 1.72 5.85 -12.09
N SER A 514 0.42 6.12 -12.04
CA SER A 514 -0.65 5.12 -12.07
C SER A 514 -1.84 5.66 -12.84
N GLY A 515 -2.60 4.80 -13.53
CA GLY A 515 -3.78 5.23 -14.29
C GLY A 515 -3.48 6.25 -15.40
N ILE A 516 -2.32 6.14 -16.06
CA ILE A 516 -1.90 7.04 -17.15
C ILE A 516 -1.93 6.26 -18.46
N GLU A 517 -2.53 6.81 -19.51
CA GLU A 517 -2.59 6.16 -20.84
C GLU A 517 -1.41 6.53 -21.75
N GLU A 518 -0.84 7.74 -21.61
CA GLU A 518 0.21 8.23 -22.51
C GLU A 518 1.35 8.94 -21.76
N ILE A 519 2.59 8.69 -22.20
CA ILE A 519 3.79 9.34 -21.67
C ILE A 519 4.55 10.00 -22.84
N ARG A 520 4.84 11.29 -22.75
CA ARG A 520 5.54 12.05 -23.80
C ARG A 520 6.94 12.45 -23.37
N PHE A 521 7.92 12.11 -24.19
CA PHE A 521 9.31 12.55 -24.13
C PHE A 521 9.66 13.39 -25.36
N ASP A 522 10.85 14.02 -25.38
CA ASP A 522 11.30 14.84 -26.53
C ASP A 522 11.39 14.05 -27.85
N ASP A 523 11.69 12.75 -27.75
CA ASP A 523 12.01 11.87 -28.88
C ASP A 523 11.16 10.59 -28.94
N ALA A 524 10.23 10.40 -28.00
CA ALA A 524 9.32 9.26 -27.97
C ALA A 524 7.96 9.62 -27.36
N THR A 525 6.91 8.96 -27.86
CA THR A 525 5.62 8.86 -27.18
C THR A 525 5.44 7.40 -26.81
N LEU A 526 5.11 7.14 -25.54
CA LEU A 526 4.79 5.81 -25.05
C LEU A 526 3.30 5.74 -24.73
N SER A 527 2.72 4.55 -24.89
CA SER A 527 1.36 4.24 -24.48
C SER A 527 1.38 3.17 -23.40
N VAL A 528 0.56 3.33 -22.38
CA VAL A 528 0.27 2.29 -21.39
C VAL A 528 -0.97 1.56 -21.86
N GLN A 529 -0.87 0.24 -22.01
CA GLN A 529 -1.97 -0.58 -22.52
C GLN A 529 -2.22 -1.75 -21.58
N SER A 530 -3.49 -1.98 -21.26
CA SER A 530 -3.96 -3.22 -20.65
C SER A 530 -4.65 -4.09 -21.72
N GLY A 531 -4.54 -5.41 -21.60
CA GLY A 531 -5.22 -6.35 -22.49
C GLY A 531 -4.51 -6.72 -23.80
N GLY A 532 -5.24 -7.49 -24.62
CA GLY A 532 -4.83 -7.85 -25.97
C GLY A 532 -3.51 -8.64 -26.05
N ALA A 533 -2.78 -8.45 -27.16
CA ALA A 533 -1.51 -9.15 -27.39
C ALA A 533 -0.44 -8.74 -26.38
N VAL A 534 -0.40 -7.47 -25.96
CA VAL A 534 0.63 -6.97 -25.05
C VAL A 534 0.54 -7.61 -23.68
N GLN A 535 -0.67 -7.82 -23.14
CA GLN A 535 -0.85 -8.55 -21.89
C GLN A 535 -0.23 -9.94 -21.96
N THR A 536 -0.50 -10.69 -23.03
CA THR A 536 0.07 -12.03 -23.18
C THR A 536 1.59 -12.01 -23.33
N ILE A 537 2.13 -11.05 -24.08
CA ILE A 537 3.58 -10.88 -24.22
C ILE A 537 4.23 -10.51 -22.89
N GLY A 538 3.64 -9.60 -22.12
CA GLY A 538 4.07 -9.25 -20.77
C GLY A 538 4.10 -10.47 -19.86
N LEU A 539 3.04 -11.27 -19.87
CA LEU A 539 3.00 -12.54 -19.14
C LEU A 539 4.02 -13.56 -19.62
N PHE A 540 4.47 -13.54 -20.89
CA PHE A 540 5.61 -14.36 -21.30
C PHE A 540 6.93 -13.90 -20.67
N TYR A 541 7.15 -12.60 -20.51
CA TYR A 541 8.32 -12.10 -19.78
C TYR A 541 8.28 -12.57 -18.32
N GLU A 542 7.14 -12.45 -17.65
CA GLU A 542 6.97 -12.92 -16.27
C GLU A 542 7.13 -14.44 -16.15
N THR A 543 6.31 -15.20 -16.88
CA THR A 543 6.22 -16.64 -16.69
C THR A 543 7.37 -17.43 -17.32
N LEU A 544 8.04 -16.89 -18.34
CA LEU A 544 9.16 -17.60 -19.00
C LEU A 544 10.53 -17.05 -18.59
N LEU A 545 10.64 -15.74 -18.33
CA LEU A 545 11.92 -15.10 -18.03
C LEU A 545 12.04 -14.65 -16.57
N GLY A 546 10.93 -14.55 -15.83
CA GLY A 546 10.92 -14.16 -14.42
C GLY A 546 11.28 -12.68 -14.22
N ARG A 547 10.92 -11.82 -15.15
CA ARG A 547 11.15 -10.37 -15.10
C ARG A 547 10.12 -9.62 -15.95
N ASP A 548 10.01 -8.32 -15.72
CA ASP A 548 9.28 -7.42 -16.61
C ASP A 548 9.91 -7.34 -18.01
N GLY A 549 9.06 -7.13 -19.02
CA GLY A 549 9.49 -6.81 -20.38
C GLY A 549 9.90 -5.35 -20.53
N ASP A 550 10.97 -5.09 -21.27
CA ASP A 550 11.36 -3.72 -21.61
C ASP A 550 10.46 -3.15 -22.72
N VAL A 551 10.33 -1.82 -22.78
CA VAL A 551 9.45 -1.10 -23.72
C VAL A 551 9.70 -1.52 -25.18
N ALA A 552 10.95 -1.69 -25.58
CA ALA A 552 11.29 -2.04 -26.96
C ALA A 552 10.92 -3.49 -27.28
N GLY A 553 11.24 -4.41 -26.38
CA GLY A 553 10.86 -5.83 -26.46
C GLY A 553 9.35 -6.02 -26.49
N LEU A 554 8.62 -5.41 -25.57
CA LEU A 554 7.16 -5.44 -25.51
C LEU A 554 6.55 -4.88 -26.82
N SER A 555 7.05 -3.75 -27.31
CA SER A 555 6.57 -3.13 -28.57
C SER A 555 6.77 -4.04 -29.78
N PHE A 556 7.97 -4.61 -29.92
CA PHE A 556 8.30 -5.46 -31.04
C PHE A 556 7.48 -6.75 -31.04
N TRP A 557 7.43 -7.44 -29.90
CA TRP A 557 6.74 -8.73 -29.79
C TRP A 557 5.23 -8.59 -29.83
N SER A 558 4.66 -7.52 -29.26
CA SER A 558 3.21 -7.27 -29.33
C SER A 558 2.77 -7.01 -30.77
N ALA A 559 3.54 -6.24 -31.54
CA ALA A 559 3.25 -5.99 -32.95
C ALA A 559 3.30 -7.26 -33.80
N LEU A 560 4.26 -8.16 -33.56
CA LEU A 560 4.35 -9.45 -34.25
C LEU A 560 3.24 -10.41 -33.79
N GLY A 561 3.03 -10.54 -32.48
CA GLY A 561 2.07 -11.46 -31.87
C GLY A 561 0.62 -11.14 -32.24
N ALA A 562 0.29 -9.85 -32.41
CA ALA A 562 -1.02 -9.42 -32.91
C ALA A 562 -1.24 -9.70 -34.41
N GLY A 563 -0.18 -9.95 -35.17
CA GLY A 563 -0.22 -10.25 -36.59
C GLY A 563 -0.26 -11.75 -36.91
N ASP A 564 -0.02 -12.09 -38.18
CA ASP A 564 -0.02 -13.47 -38.68
C ASP A 564 1.06 -14.37 -38.04
N PHE A 565 2.05 -13.77 -37.36
CA PHE A 565 3.08 -14.53 -36.63
C PHE A 565 2.49 -15.21 -35.39
N GLY A 566 1.54 -14.56 -34.71
CA GLY A 566 0.80 -15.14 -33.59
C GLY A 566 1.61 -15.28 -32.30
N LEU A 567 0.89 -15.32 -31.17
CA LEU A 567 1.48 -15.35 -29.83
C LEU A 567 2.24 -16.64 -29.52
N GLY A 568 1.77 -17.80 -30.02
CA GLY A 568 2.45 -19.08 -29.83
C GLY A 568 3.86 -19.09 -30.42
N ASN A 569 4.05 -18.53 -31.61
CA ASN A 569 5.39 -18.44 -32.20
C ASN A 569 6.27 -17.41 -31.49
N VAL A 570 5.71 -16.36 -30.87
CA VAL A 570 6.51 -15.48 -30.02
C VAL A 570 7.04 -16.24 -28.80
N ALA A 571 6.19 -17.02 -28.13
CA ALA A 571 6.61 -17.85 -27.00
C ALA A 571 7.73 -18.83 -27.38
N ASP A 572 7.62 -19.50 -28.53
CA ASP A 572 8.71 -20.37 -29.03
C ASP A 572 10.04 -19.62 -29.20
N PHE A 573 9.99 -18.39 -29.70
CA PHE A 573 11.20 -17.57 -29.88
C PHE A 573 11.81 -17.16 -28.53
N ILE A 574 10.99 -16.85 -27.53
CA ILE A 574 11.45 -16.55 -26.17
C ILE A 574 12.08 -17.81 -25.55
N LEU A 575 11.42 -18.96 -25.63
CA LEU A 575 11.92 -20.24 -25.11
C LEU A 575 13.24 -20.68 -25.78
N ALA A 576 13.46 -20.29 -27.03
CA ALA A 576 14.69 -20.57 -27.78
C ALA A 576 15.79 -19.52 -27.59
N SER A 577 15.57 -18.47 -26.79
CA SER A 577 16.52 -17.37 -26.61
C SER A 577 17.71 -17.76 -25.73
N ASP A 578 18.86 -17.11 -25.95
CA ASP A 578 20.04 -17.24 -25.08
C ASP A 578 19.73 -16.75 -23.65
N GLU A 579 18.80 -15.81 -23.52
CA GLU A 579 18.35 -15.28 -22.24
C GLU A 579 17.62 -16.34 -21.41
N PHE A 580 16.62 -17.00 -22.00
CA PHE A 580 15.92 -18.12 -21.35
C PHE A 580 16.91 -19.23 -20.96
N ALA A 581 17.85 -19.56 -21.84
CA ALA A 581 18.85 -20.57 -21.56
C ALA A 581 19.82 -20.19 -20.43
N ALA A 582 20.08 -18.89 -20.24
CA ALA A 582 20.95 -18.39 -19.18
C ALA A 582 20.29 -18.46 -17.80
N SER A 583 18.99 -18.19 -17.70
CA SER A 583 18.24 -18.24 -16.44
C SER A 583 17.74 -19.63 -16.08
N ASN A 584 17.25 -20.40 -17.07
CA ASN A 584 16.51 -21.65 -16.85
C ASN A 584 17.22 -22.89 -17.41
N GLY A 585 18.32 -22.73 -18.15
CA GLY A 585 18.93 -23.81 -18.92
C GLY A 585 18.12 -24.16 -20.17
N THR A 586 18.47 -25.26 -20.86
CA THR A 586 17.88 -25.60 -22.16
C THR A 586 16.60 -26.44 -22.09
N LEU A 587 16.14 -26.84 -20.90
CA LEU A 587 14.96 -27.68 -20.62
C LEU A 587 14.68 -28.73 -21.71
N ALA A 588 15.65 -29.62 -21.97
CA ALA A 588 15.65 -30.47 -23.16
C ALA A 588 14.56 -31.56 -23.17
N GLY A 589 13.99 -31.92 -22.01
CA GLY A 589 12.90 -32.89 -21.87
C GLY A 589 11.53 -32.24 -21.75
N THR A 590 10.46 -32.97 -22.13
CA THR A 590 9.07 -32.55 -21.91
C THR A 590 8.79 -32.39 -20.42
N ASP A 591 9.20 -33.35 -19.59
CA ASP A 591 9.00 -33.32 -18.14
C ASP A 591 9.59 -32.05 -17.50
N ASP A 592 10.85 -31.73 -17.81
CA ASP A 592 11.55 -30.55 -17.28
C ASP A 592 10.86 -29.24 -17.70
N PHE A 593 10.34 -29.19 -18.94
CA PHE A 593 9.61 -28.03 -19.45
C PHE A 593 8.27 -27.85 -18.74
N LEU A 594 7.54 -28.95 -18.52
CA LEU A 594 6.27 -28.90 -17.79
C LEU A 594 6.48 -28.55 -16.32
N ASP A 595 7.49 -29.11 -15.66
CA ASP A 595 7.86 -28.74 -14.29
C ASP A 595 8.12 -27.24 -14.17
N PHE A 596 8.92 -26.69 -15.09
CA PHE A 596 9.22 -25.27 -15.15
C PHE A 596 7.95 -24.43 -15.28
N ILE A 597 7.12 -24.70 -16.29
CA ILE A 597 6.01 -23.79 -16.62
C ILE A 597 4.86 -23.84 -15.63
N TYR A 598 4.61 -25.00 -15.01
CA TYR A 598 3.67 -25.11 -13.89
C TYR A 598 4.16 -24.29 -12.69
N GLN A 599 5.46 -24.38 -12.38
CA GLN A 599 6.02 -23.64 -11.25
C GLN A 599 6.08 -22.13 -11.52
N SER A 600 6.45 -21.71 -12.72
CA SER A 600 6.64 -20.29 -13.05
C SER A 600 5.32 -19.57 -13.30
N ALA A 601 4.38 -20.18 -14.03
CA ALA A 601 3.11 -19.55 -14.36
C ALA A 601 2.06 -19.70 -13.24
N LEU A 602 2.01 -20.87 -12.58
CA LEU A 602 0.97 -21.18 -11.59
C LEU A 602 1.50 -21.22 -10.15
N GLY A 603 2.82 -21.26 -9.94
CA GLY A 603 3.40 -21.34 -8.60
C GLY A 603 3.24 -22.68 -7.90
N ARG A 604 2.95 -23.76 -8.64
CA ARG A 604 2.71 -25.09 -8.08
C ARG A 604 3.25 -26.20 -8.96
N GLU A 605 3.38 -27.40 -8.40
CA GLU A 605 3.66 -28.61 -9.17
C GLU A 605 2.46 -29.03 -10.04
N ALA A 606 2.76 -29.68 -11.16
CA ALA A 606 1.75 -30.25 -12.04
C ALA A 606 0.99 -31.40 -11.37
N ASP A 607 -0.33 -31.37 -11.44
CA ASP A 607 -1.15 -32.54 -11.07
C ASP A 607 -1.03 -33.64 -12.14
N ALA A 608 -1.36 -34.88 -11.76
CA ALA A 608 -1.16 -36.04 -12.60
C ALA A 608 -2.01 -36.01 -13.89
N GLU A 609 -3.20 -35.41 -13.86
CA GLU A 609 -4.10 -35.36 -15.00
C GLU A 609 -3.70 -34.25 -15.97
N GLY A 610 -3.41 -33.06 -15.46
CA GLY A 610 -2.91 -31.93 -16.23
C GLY A 610 -1.57 -32.21 -16.90
N ARG A 611 -0.63 -32.84 -16.18
CA ARG A 611 0.64 -33.27 -16.77
C ARG A 611 0.43 -34.23 -17.93
N ALA A 612 -0.34 -35.30 -17.73
CA ALA A 612 -0.60 -36.30 -18.76
C ALA A 612 -1.27 -35.69 -20.00
N PHE A 613 -2.17 -34.72 -19.81
CA PHE A 613 -2.79 -33.99 -20.90
C PHE A 613 -1.77 -33.24 -21.76
N TRP A 614 -0.88 -32.45 -21.15
CA TRP A 614 0.13 -31.67 -21.88
C TRP A 614 1.21 -32.56 -22.52
N GLU A 615 1.62 -33.63 -21.85
CA GLU A 615 2.53 -34.63 -22.42
C GLU A 615 1.94 -35.26 -23.70
N ASP A 616 0.68 -35.74 -23.66
CA ASP A 616 0.01 -36.33 -24.82
C ASP A 616 -0.15 -35.30 -25.97
N ALA A 617 -0.41 -34.04 -25.64
CA ALA A 617 -0.58 -32.97 -26.62
C ALA A 617 0.76 -32.65 -27.34
N LEU A 618 1.86 -32.59 -26.60
CA LEU A 618 3.21 -32.38 -27.14
C LEU A 618 3.69 -33.60 -27.93
N ASP A 619 3.51 -34.81 -27.40
CA ASP A 619 3.95 -36.06 -28.05
C ASP A 619 3.18 -36.36 -29.34
N SER A 620 1.91 -35.98 -29.40
CA SER A 620 1.13 -36.11 -30.64
C SER A 620 1.47 -35.05 -31.69
N GLY A 621 2.22 -34.01 -31.31
CA GLY A 621 2.46 -32.83 -32.14
C GLY A 621 1.19 -32.02 -32.41
N ALA A 622 0.18 -32.16 -31.56
CA ALA A 622 -1.04 -31.38 -31.63
C ALA A 622 -0.81 -29.94 -31.20
N VAL A 623 0.16 -29.74 -30.29
CA VAL A 623 0.68 -28.44 -29.90
C VAL A 623 2.21 -28.43 -29.87
N ASP A 624 2.81 -27.27 -30.04
CA ASP A 624 4.22 -27.03 -29.72
C ASP A 624 4.40 -26.39 -28.33
N ARG A 625 5.65 -26.17 -27.91
CA ARG A 625 5.95 -25.62 -26.58
C ARG A 625 5.47 -24.17 -26.45
N GLY A 626 5.52 -23.39 -27.52
CA GLY A 626 4.98 -22.03 -27.55
C GLY A 626 3.47 -22.01 -27.36
N GLU A 627 2.73 -22.95 -27.96
CA GLU A 627 1.29 -23.09 -27.74
C GLU A 627 0.95 -23.56 -26.32
N VAL A 628 1.77 -24.42 -25.71
CA VAL A 628 1.64 -24.74 -24.28
C VAL A 628 1.85 -23.48 -23.44
N ALA A 629 2.94 -22.74 -23.66
CA ALA A 629 3.22 -21.51 -22.93
C ALA A 629 2.13 -20.46 -23.05
N LEU A 630 1.57 -20.30 -24.25
CA LEU A 630 0.39 -19.46 -24.48
C LEU A 630 -0.80 -19.93 -23.63
N GLY A 631 -1.07 -21.23 -23.60
CA GLY A 631 -2.16 -21.80 -22.79
C GLY A 631 -2.01 -21.53 -21.29
N PHE A 632 -0.78 -21.58 -20.75
CA PHE A 632 -0.50 -21.24 -19.36
C PHE A 632 -0.60 -19.73 -19.12
N ALA A 633 -0.02 -18.90 -19.98
CA ALA A 633 -0.07 -17.44 -19.82
C ALA A 633 -1.50 -16.89 -19.82
N THR A 634 -2.44 -17.54 -20.52
CA THR A 634 -3.84 -17.11 -20.58
C THR A 634 -4.79 -17.92 -19.71
N ALA A 635 -4.29 -18.77 -18.83
CA ALA A 635 -5.12 -19.52 -17.90
C ALA A 635 -5.64 -18.61 -16.78
N ASP A 636 -6.88 -18.80 -16.34
CA ASP A 636 -7.50 -18.01 -15.25
C ASP A 636 -6.59 -17.97 -14.00
N GLU A 637 -6.00 -19.11 -13.62
CA GLU A 637 -5.07 -19.19 -12.48
C GLU A 637 -3.81 -18.31 -12.64
N THR A 638 -3.29 -18.16 -13.87
CA THR A 638 -2.18 -17.25 -14.15
C THR A 638 -2.65 -15.80 -14.16
N LEU A 639 -3.81 -15.52 -14.75
CA LEU A 639 -4.38 -14.17 -14.78
C LEU A 639 -4.67 -13.67 -13.36
N ASP A 640 -5.18 -14.52 -12.49
CA ASP A 640 -5.41 -14.21 -11.07
C ASP A 640 -4.08 -14.00 -10.33
N ARG A 641 -3.06 -14.83 -10.61
CA ARG A 641 -1.73 -14.72 -9.99
C ARG A 641 -1.01 -13.42 -10.35
N PHE A 642 -1.19 -12.92 -11.57
CA PHE A 642 -0.55 -11.73 -12.10
C PHE A 642 -1.53 -10.58 -12.32
N ALA A 643 -2.64 -10.55 -11.56
CA ALA A 643 -3.70 -9.54 -11.71
C ALA A 643 -3.14 -8.12 -11.59
N ASP A 644 -2.32 -7.85 -10.56
CA ASP A 644 -1.71 -6.54 -10.33
C ASP A 644 -0.84 -6.10 -11.53
N THR A 645 0.00 -7.00 -12.06
CA THR A 645 0.82 -6.73 -13.26
C THR A 645 -0.02 -6.41 -14.49
N ILE A 646 -1.18 -7.04 -14.62
CA ILE A 646 -2.11 -6.83 -15.73
C ILE A 646 -2.84 -5.50 -15.57
N ASP A 647 -3.28 -5.18 -14.36
CA ASP A 647 -4.03 -3.98 -14.00
C ASP A 647 -3.16 -2.72 -14.15
N ASP A 648 -1.88 -2.78 -13.77
CA ASP A 648 -0.89 -1.73 -14.03
C ASP A 648 -0.69 -1.45 -15.53
N GLY A 649 -0.95 -2.45 -16.38
CA GLY A 649 -0.76 -2.39 -17.82
C GLY A 649 0.70 -2.55 -18.27
N PHE A 650 0.98 -2.25 -19.53
CA PHE A 650 2.28 -2.45 -20.17
C PHE A 650 2.66 -1.27 -21.07
N ILE A 651 3.91 -0.83 -20.99
CA ILE A 651 4.41 0.33 -21.74
C ILE A 651 4.95 -0.09 -23.10
N LEU A 652 4.46 0.57 -24.15
CA LEU A 652 4.83 0.37 -25.56
C LEU A 652 5.16 1.70 -26.22
N PHE A 653 5.91 1.70 -27.32
CA PHE A 653 5.98 2.85 -28.21
C PHE A 653 4.61 3.10 -28.87
N GLY A 654 4.15 4.35 -28.77
CA GLY A 654 2.85 4.82 -29.28
C GLY A 654 2.84 5.19 -30.77
#